data_AF-A0A965D8F9-F1
#
_entry.id   AF-A0A965D8F9-F1
#
_cell.length_a   1.000
_cell.length_b   1.000
_cell.length_c   1.000
_cell.angle_alpha   90.00
_cell.angle_beta   90.00
_cell.angle_gamma   90.00
#
_symmetry.space_group_name_H-M   'P 1'
#
loop_
_entity.id
_entity.type
_entity.pdbx_description
1 polymer ?
#
loop_
_entity_poly.entity_id
_entity_poly.type
_entity_poly.pdbx_seq_one_letter_code
_entity_poly.pdbx_strand_id
1 'polypeptide(L)'
;EANAIRAEVAALAKLVERNTAEGGQIMDRLQVEQGFEKALGAALADDLRAPEVDEDGPSGWAELPAYDTPQALPDGITALTNHVSVPSVLERRMSQIGLVDGDDGNRLQAALLPGQRLVSVEGDLWRWDGYRAWAEDAPSAAALRMQHLNRIEELKQLLERATVRMDAARAAHEALTAQLSDLTRADRDAREARRDADRMVGETARAVSRAEAERNLSQGRVETLKMAMKRHEEDAFEAKAQVLEAEKTLRSLGDLDQARGQVDDVKMAVEAARMTMMSKRSAYDEIRREGDARVRRSQEVTKELSGWRHRLETAEKRSAELLERKATSEEDLAEASAVPEEIAEKREELNEAIETAQDRRSHASDVLAEAESELRLLVASERDSERAASDAREARARSEARADAAREAVSAAAHRIEEELETTPNNLLAALNTDADRMPPSDQVEAEVARLKRQRDALGAVNLRAEEDAKEVEAEHSQLVKEKTDLEEAIKTLRSGISSLNREGRERLLTAFEQVNENFSHLFRHLFGGGEANLVLVESDDPLEAGLEIMCQPPGKKLSTLSLLSGGEQTLTALALIFGVFLANPAPICVLDEVDAPLDDANVTRFCDLLDEMCRRTETRFLIITHHAVTMARMDRLFGVTMQEQGVSQLVSVDLKKAEQMVA
;
A
#
# COMPACT_ATOMS: atom_id res chain seq x y z
N GLU A 1 3.39 4.81 -15.29
CA GLU A 1 3.00 5.65 -16.44
C GLU A 1 4.19 6.41 -17.03
N ALA A 2 4.72 7.45 -16.37
CA ALA A 2 5.83 8.27 -16.93
C ALA A 2 7.06 7.47 -17.39
N ASN A 3 7.48 6.45 -16.62
CA ASN A 3 8.61 5.58 -17.02
C ASN A 3 8.32 4.73 -18.27
N ALA A 4 7.06 4.32 -18.49
CA ALA A 4 6.67 3.55 -19.66
C ALA A 4 6.68 4.44 -20.92
N ILE A 5 6.09 5.65 -20.82
CA ILE A 5 6.11 6.64 -21.90
C ILE A 5 7.55 7.04 -22.24
N ARG A 6 8.43 7.20 -21.22
CA ARG A 6 9.85 7.49 -21.43
C ARG A 6 10.57 6.37 -22.19
N ALA A 7 10.27 5.11 -21.89
CA ALA A 7 10.84 3.97 -22.60
C ALA A 7 10.37 3.90 -24.05
N GLU A 8 9.10 4.21 -24.30
CA GLU A 8 8.50 4.25 -25.65
C GLU A 8 9.09 5.38 -26.50
N VAL A 9 9.22 6.59 -25.94
CA VAL A 9 9.90 7.72 -26.59
C VAL A 9 11.35 7.37 -26.95
N ALA A 10 12.08 6.73 -26.03
CA ALA A 10 13.47 6.34 -26.26
C ALA A 10 13.62 5.25 -27.33
N ALA A 11 12.68 4.30 -27.40
CA ALA A 11 12.67 3.25 -28.41
C ALA A 11 12.35 3.81 -29.80
N LEU A 12 11.33 4.66 -29.91
CA LEU A 12 10.96 5.33 -31.17
C LEU A 12 12.04 6.29 -31.65
N ALA A 13 12.65 7.07 -30.76
CA ALA A 13 13.75 7.97 -31.10
C ALA A 13 14.96 7.22 -31.67
N LYS A 14 15.36 6.09 -31.06
CA LYS A 14 16.43 5.23 -31.59
C LYS A 14 16.11 4.63 -32.96
N LEU A 15 14.84 4.32 -33.22
CA LEU A 15 14.40 3.77 -34.50
C LEU A 15 14.46 4.82 -35.61
N VAL A 16 14.15 6.08 -35.29
CA VAL A 16 14.30 7.22 -36.22
C VAL A 16 15.78 7.56 -36.45
N GLU A 17 16.61 7.58 -35.41
CA GLU A 17 18.06 7.84 -35.49
C GLU A 17 18.83 6.82 -36.34
N ARG A 18 18.43 5.55 -36.31
CA ARG A 18 19.07 4.49 -37.10
C ARG A 18 18.87 4.67 -38.61
N ASN A 19 17.86 5.43 -39.03
CA ASN A 19 17.52 5.71 -40.43
C ASN A 19 18.04 7.09 -40.91
N THR A 20 18.82 7.81 -40.09
CA THR A 20 19.29 9.20 -40.35
C THR A 20 20.72 9.30 -40.88
N ALA A 21 21.23 8.26 -41.55
CA ALA A 21 22.65 8.15 -41.93
C ALA A 21 23.14 9.21 -42.95
N GLU A 22 22.26 10.04 -43.52
CA GLU A 22 22.61 11.09 -44.48
C GLU A 22 21.99 12.42 -44.01
N GLY A 23 22.82 13.34 -43.48
CA GLY A 23 22.38 14.66 -43.07
C GLY A 23 22.05 15.57 -44.26
N GLY A 24 21.03 16.42 -44.12
CA GLY A 24 20.70 17.47 -45.08
C GLY A 24 19.41 17.27 -45.89
N GLN A 25 18.58 16.27 -45.58
CA GLN A 25 17.36 15.97 -46.34
C GLN A 25 16.34 17.11 -46.22
N ILE A 26 15.65 17.46 -47.33
CA ILE A 26 14.62 18.51 -47.32
C ILE A 26 13.45 18.16 -46.39
N MET A 27 13.22 16.85 -46.15
CA MET A 27 12.27 16.30 -45.17
C MET A 27 12.40 16.89 -43.77
N ASP A 28 13.63 17.16 -43.30
CA ASP A 28 13.86 17.64 -41.94
C ASP A 28 13.45 19.13 -41.77
N ARG A 29 13.15 19.82 -42.86
CA ARG A 29 12.68 21.23 -42.90
C ARG A 29 11.18 21.37 -43.22
N LEU A 30 10.47 20.24 -43.35
CA LEU A 30 9.05 20.17 -43.64
C LEU A 30 8.27 19.94 -42.35
N GLN A 31 7.13 20.62 -42.19
CA GLN A 31 6.20 20.37 -41.09
C GLN A 31 4.83 20.00 -41.67
N VAL A 32 4.33 18.82 -41.30
CA VAL A 32 3.12 18.21 -41.85
C VAL A 32 2.05 18.15 -40.77
N GLU A 33 0.84 18.61 -41.10
CA GLU A 33 -0.33 18.41 -40.24
C GLU A 33 -0.68 16.92 -40.14
N GLN A 34 -1.09 16.48 -38.94
CA GLN A 34 -1.35 15.08 -38.65
C GLN A 34 -2.44 14.49 -39.57
N GLY A 35 -2.18 13.32 -40.16
CA GLY A 35 -3.07 12.64 -41.10
C GLY A 35 -2.69 12.83 -42.57
N PHE A 36 -1.85 13.81 -42.90
CA PHE A 36 -1.43 14.10 -44.27
C PHE A 36 -0.04 13.54 -44.63
N GLU A 37 0.61 12.80 -43.72
CA GLU A 37 1.96 12.27 -43.92
C GLU A 37 2.02 11.26 -45.07
N LYS A 38 0.97 10.45 -45.24
CA LYS A 38 0.85 9.50 -46.35
C LYS A 38 0.67 10.19 -47.69
N ALA A 39 -0.18 11.23 -47.74
CA ALA A 39 -0.39 12.06 -48.92
C ALA A 39 0.93 12.71 -49.38
N LEU A 40 1.71 13.29 -48.45
CA LEU A 40 3.01 13.88 -48.77
C LEU A 40 4.04 12.83 -49.21
N GLY A 41 4.10 11.69 -48.52
CA GLY A 41 5.02 10.62 -48.86
C GLY A 41 4.73 9.96 -50.20
N ALA A 42 3.47 9.85 -50.60
CA ALA A 42 3.06 9.43 -51.94
C ALA A 42 3.34 10.51 -52.99
N ALA A 43 3.16 11.78 -52.62
CA ALA A 43 3.36 12.91 -53.51
C ALA A 43 4.83 13.16 -53.87
N LEU A 44 5.81 12.84 -53.03
CA LEU A 44 7.22 13.17 -53.28
C LEU A 44 8.19 12.00 -53.09
N ALA A 45 7.80 10.93 -52.40
CA ALA A 45 8.59 9.71 -52.22
C ALA A 45 10.09 9.98 -51.94
N ASP A 46 10.99 9.49 -52.82
CA ASP A 46 12.44 9.64 -52.69
C ASP A 46 12.92 11.10 -52.84
N ASP A 47 12.14 11.98 -53.46
CA ASP A 47 12.49 13.39 -53.62
C ASP A 47 12.57 14.12 -52.27
N LEU A 48 11.91 13.61 -51.22
CA LEU A 48 12.00 14.14 -49.85
C LEU A 48 13.37 13.90 -49.19
N ARG A 49 14.17 12.97 -49.72
CA ARG A 49 15.52 12.67 -49.22
C ARG A 49 16.58 13.57 -49.84
N ALA A 50 16.27 14.23 -50.96
CA ALA A 50 17.20 15.12 -51.62
C ALA A 50 17.40 16.42 -50.80
N PRO A 51 18.65 16.90 -50.65
CA PRO A 51 18.94 18.16 -49.95
C PRO A 51 18.60 19.39 -50.80
N GLU A 52 18.55 20.57 -50.18
CA GLU A 52 18.60 21.85 -50.90
C GLU A 52 20.03 22.10 -51.40
N VAL A 53 20.18 22.59 -52.64
CA VAL A 53 21.48 22.84 -53.29
C VAL A 53 21.50 24.18 -54.00
N ASP A 54 22.68 24.80 -54.05
CA ASP A 54 22.95 25.99 -54.87
C ASP A 54 23.03 25.62 -56.37
N GLU A 55 23.00 26.60 -57.29
CA GLU A 55 22.99 26.37 -58.75
C GLU A 55 24.13 25.47 -59.28
N ASP A 56 25.29 25.46 -58.60
CA ASP A 56 26.47 24.63 -58.93
C ASP A 56 26.65 23.41 -58.00
N GLY A 57 25.67 23.11 -57.14
CA GLY A 57 25.70 22.00 -56.19
C GLY A 57 25.50 20.62 -56.83
N PRO A 58 25.73 19.52 -56.08
CA PRO A 58 25.77 18.17 -56.64
C PRO A 58 24.40 17.67 -57.13
N SER A 59 23.53 17.20 -56.23
CA SER A 59 22.20 16.67 -56.56
C SER A 59 21.22 17.04 -55.46
N GLY A 60 20.14 17.75 -55.81
CA GLY A 60 19.19 18.26 -54.83
C GLY A 60 18.14 19.20 -55.42
N TRP A 61 17.41 19.87 -54.54
CA TRP A 61 16.43 20.90 -54.86
C TRP A 61 17.11 22.26 -55.01
N ALA A 62 17.01 22.88 -56.18
CA ALA A 62 17.48 24.25 -56.43
C ALA A 62 16.29 25.23 -56.42
N GLU A 63 16.52 26.44 -55.91
CA GLU A 63 15.46 27.44 -55.82
C GLU A 63 15.11 27.99 -57.22
N LEU A 64 13.82 28.00 -57.53
CA LEU A 64 13.31 28.50 -58.80
C LEU A 64 12.30 29.62 -58.57
N PRO A 65 12.27 30.67 -59.41
CA PRO A 65 11.25 31.70 -59.32
C PRO A 65 9.85 31.12 -59.55
N ALA A 66 8.84 31.80 -58.99
CA ALA A 66 7.43 31.45 -59.20
C ALA A 66 7.05 31.51 -60.69
N TYR A 67 5.96 30.84 -61.06
CA TYR A 67 5.47 30.87 -62.44
C TYR A 67 4.98 32.28 -62.84
N ASP A 68 5.37 32.74 -64.02
CA ASP A 68 4.90 34.01 -64.59
C ASP A 68 3.37 34.04 -64.81
N THR A 69 2.76 32.86 -64.98
CA THR A 69 1.31 32.66 -65.07
C THR A 69 0.89 31.61 -64.04
N PRO A 70 -0.04 31.92 -63.11
CA PRO A 70 -0.53 30.95 -62.13
C PRO A 70 -1.15 29.74 -62.82
N GLN A 71 -0.60 28.55 -62.55
CA GLN A 71 -1.17 27.28 -63.01
C GLN A 71 -2.08 26.75 -61.91
N ALA A 72 -3.39 27.00 -62.03
CA ALA A 72 -4.36 26.55 -61.06
C ALA A 72 -4.54 25.03 -61.10
N LEU A 73 -4.82 24.43 -59.94
CA LEU A 73 -5.31 23.06 -59.84
C LEU A 73 -6.77 23.00 -60.33
N PRO A 74 -7.28 21.82 -60.73
CA PRO A 74 -8.67 21.65 -61.14
C PRO A 74 -9.68 22.16 -60.10
N ASP A 75 -10.82 22.68 -60.55
CA ASP A 75 -11.86 23.24 -59.69
C ASP A 75 -12.33 22.24 -58.62
N GLY A 76 -12.35 22.69 -57.36
CA GLY A 76 -12.74 21.87 -56.20
C GLY A 76 -11.59 21.17 -55.47
N ILE A 77 -10.36 21.27 -55.98
CA ILE A 77 -9.17 20.65 -55.38
C ILE A 77 -8.39 21.68 -54.57
N THR A 78 -8.08 21.36 -53.32
CA THR A 78 -7.21 22.18 -52.46
C THR A 78 -5.75 21.77 -52.62
N ALA A 79 -4.82 22.72 -52.56
CA ALA A 79 -3.40 22.40 -52.61
C ALA A 79 -2.93 21.76 -51.30
N LEU A 80 -2.04 20.76 -51.38
CA LEU A 80 -1.47 20.09 -50.21
C LEU A 80 -0.67 21.07 -49.31
N THR A 81 -0.19 22.19 -49.87
CA THR A 81 0.47 23.29 -49.14
C THR A 81 -0.38 23.91 -48.04
N ASN A 82 -1.70 23.72 -48.06
CA ASN A 82 -2.58 24.20 -46.98
C ASN A 82 -2.40 23.41 -45.68
N HIS A 83 -1.86 22.19 -45.77
CA HIS A 83 -1.68 21.25 -44.65
C HIS A 83 -0.19 20.91 -44.41
N VAL A 84 0.72 21.46 -45.23
CA VAL A 84 2.15 21.22 -45.14
C VAL A 84 2.92 22.53 -45.26
N SER A 85 3.70 22.87 -44.24
CA SER A 85 4.66 23.96 -44.28
C SER A 85 5.91 23.51 -45.03
N VAL A 86 6.20 24.17 -46.15
CA VAL A 86 7.31 23.83 -47.05
C VAL A 86 8.31 24.97 -47.22
N PRO A 87 9.62 24.69 -47.41
CA PRO A 87 10.61 25.70 -47.76
C PRO A 87 10.35 26.30 -49.16
N SER A 88 10.82 27.53 -49.42
CA SER A 88 10.61 28.23 -50.70
C SER A 88 11.05 27.41 -51.92
N VAL A 89 12.14 26.66 -51.78
CA VAL A 89 12.67 25.74 -52.82
C VAL A 89 11.64 24.70 -53.30
N LEU A 90 10.69 24.30 -52.44
CA LEU A 90 9.65 23.31 -52.75
C LEU A 90 8.29 23.94 -53.10
N GLU A 91 8.09 25.24 -52.88
CA GLU A 91 6.79 25.90 -53.05
C GLU A 91 6.24 25.74 -54.48
N ARG A 92 7.12 25.85 -55.48
CA ARG A 92 6.78 25.64 -56.89
C ARG A 92 6.34 24.20 -57.20
N ARG A 93 6.91 23.20 -56.53
CA ARG A 93 6.54 21.78 -56.68
C ARG A 93 5.24 21.46 -55.92
N MET A 94 5.15 21.96 -54.70
CA MET A 94 4.07 21.67 -53.75
C MET A 94 2.74 22.33 -54.14
N SER A 95 2.78 23.51 -54.75
CA SER A 95 1.59 24.17 -55.31
C SER A 95 0.95 23.39 -56.47
N GLN A 96 1.65 22.42 -57.05
CA GLN A 96 1.15 21.55 -58.14
C GLN A 96 0.70 20.17 -57.63
N ILE A 97 0.56 20.01 -56.31
CA ILE A 97 0.06 18.81 -55.65
C ILE A 97 -1.31 19.14 -55.05
N GLY A 98 -2.35 18.54 -55.62
CA GLY A 98 -3.73 18.70 -55.15
C GLY A 98 -4.16 17.57 -54.22
N LEU A 99 -4.92 17.89 -53.19
CA LEU A 99 -5.56 16.93 -52.30
C LEU A 99 -6.96 16.60 -52.83
N VAL A 100 -7.27 15.32 -52.97
CA VAL A 100 -8.54 14.83 -53.50
C VAL A 100 -9.05 13.64 -52.69
N ASP A 101 -10.37 13.45 -52.65
CA ASP A 101 -10.96 12.21 -52.15
C ASP A 101 -10.72 11.06 -53.15
N GLY A 102 -10.55 9.83 -52.65
CA GLY A 102 -10.11 8.68 -53.45
C GLY A 102 -10.97 8.38 -54.68
N ASP A 103 -12.28 8.62 -54.58
CA ASP A 103 -13.24 8.41 -55.68
C ASP A 103 -13.10 9.46 -56.80
N ASP A 104 -12.68 10.68 -56.46
CA ASP A 104 -12.57 11.80 -57.38
C ASP A 104 -11.24 11.86 -58.13
N GLY A 105 -10.19 11.21 -57.60
CA GLY A 105 -8.86 11.17 -58.22
C GLY A 105 -8.88 10.62 -59.65
N ASN A 106 -9.65 9.56 -59.91
CA ASN A 106 -9.79 8.95 -61.24
C ASN A 106 -10.49 9.89 -62.24
N ARG A 107 -11.49 10.65 -61.78
CA ARG A 107 -12.29 11.57 -62.61
C ARG A 107 -11.49 12.81 -62.99
N LEU A 108 -10.71 13.34 -62.05
CA LEU A 108 -10.01 14.61 -62.18
C LEU A 108 -8.61 14.46 -62.82
N GLN A 109 -8.08 13.24 -62.93
CA GLN A 109 -6.76 13.00 -63.54
C GLN A 109 -6.65 13.54 -64.98
N ALA A 110 -7.70 13.40 -65.79
CA ALA A 110 -7.69 13.87 -67.19
C ALA A 110 -7.65 15.41 -67.32
N ALA A 111 -7.96 16.13 -66.24
CA ALA A 111 -7.94 17.59 -66.19
C ALA A 111 -6.59 18.15 -65.71
N LEU A 112 -5.62 17.31 -65.35
CA LEU A 112 -4.32 17.75 -64.86
C LEU A 112 -3.44 18.32 -65.98
N LEU A 113 -2.80 19.45 -65.68
CA LEU A 113 -1.78 20.02 -66.55
C LEU A 113 -0.43 19.29 -66.38
N PRO A 114 0.46 19.33 -67.39
CA PRO A 114 1.78 18.73 -67.28
C PRO A 114 2.54 19.16 -66.02
N GLY A 115 2.96 18.18 -65.22
CA GLY A 115 3.68 18.37 -63.96
C GLY A 115 2.82 18.31 -62.68
N GLN A 116 1.49 18.40 -62.82
CA GLN A 116 0.54 18.32 -61.70
C GLN A 116 0.28 16.87 -61.26
N ARG A 117 -0.05 16.70 -59.98
CA ARG A 117 -0.47 15.41 -59.41
C ARG A 117 -1.55 15.61 -58.36
N LEU A 118 -2.40 14.61 -58.21
CA LEU A 118 -3.39 14.52 -57.13
C LEU A 118 -2.98 13.43 -56.16
N VAL A 119 -3.24 13.67 -54.89
CA VAL A 119 -3.02 12.69 -53.83
C VAL A 119 -4.23 12.59 -52.91
N SER A 120 -4.53 11.39 -52.43
CA SER A 120 -5.50 11.18 -51.35
C SER A 120 -4.84 11.25 -49.98
N VAL A 121 -5.64 11.47 -48.94
CA VAL A 121 -5.17 11.41 -47.54
C VAL A 121 -4.61 10.02 -47.21
N GLU A 122 -5.14 8.98 -47.86
CA GLU A 122 -4.72 7.59 -47.64
C GLU A 122 -3.38 7.24 -48.32
N GLY A 123 -2.95 8.06 -49.30
CA GLY A 123 -1.66 7.91 -49.98
C GLY A 123 -1.78 7.43 -51.43
N ASP A 124 -2.95 7.51 -52.05
CA ASP A 124 -3.11 7.24 -53.48
C ASP A 124 -2.56 8.40 -54.31
N LEU A 125 -2.05 8.11 -55.49
CA LEU A 125 -1.39 9.07 -56.37
C LEU A 125 -1.94 8.98 -57.79
N TRP A 126 -2.33 10.12 -58.36
CA TRP A 126 -2.66 10.28 -59.77
C TRP A 126 -1.79 11.36 -60.41
N ARG A 127 -1.11 11.04 -61.51
CA ARG A 127 -0.27 11.99 -62.25
C ARG A 127 -0.88 12.35 -63.61
N TRP A 128 -0.50 13.52 -64.09
CA TRP A 128 -0.89 14.07 -65.39
C TRP A 128 -0.56 13.18 -66.60
N ASP A 129 0.44 12.30 -66.50
CA ASP A 129 0.89 11.39 -67.56
C ASP A 129 0.15 10.05 -67.58
N GLY A 130 -0.88 9.90 -66.76
CA GLY A 130 -1.69 8.68 -66.65
C GLY A 130 -1.19 7.70 -65.60
N TYR A 131 -0.03 7.93 -64.97
CA TYR A 131 0.48 7.07 -63.90
C TYR A 131 -0.41 7.14 -62.65
N ARG A 132 -0.69 5.97 -62.07
CA ARG A 132 -1.46 5.78 -60.84
C ARG A 132 -0.72 4.85 -59.89
N ALA A 133 -0.75 5.14 -58.59
CA ALA A 133 -0.26 4.26 -57.55
C ALA A 133 -1.25 4.28 -56.38
N TRP A 134 -1.58 3.10 -55.85
CA TRP A 134 -2.47 2.96 -54.70
C TRP A 134 -1.66 2.90 -53.41
N ALA A 135 -2.28 3.35 -52.31
CA ALA A 135 -1.64 3.37 -50.99
C ALA A 135 -1.14 1.99 -50.52
N GLU A 136 -1.76 0.89 -50.97
CA GLU A 136 -1.39 -0.49 -50.61
C GLU A 136 -0.11 -0.99 -51.28
N ASP A 137 0.23 -0.47 -52.47
CA ASP A 137 1.31 -1.00 -53.32
C ASP A 137 2.69 -0.41 -52.98
N ALA A 138 2.74 0.74 -52.29
CA ALA A 138 4.00 1.42 -51.96
C ALA A 138 3.89 2.27 -50.69
N PRO A 139 4.03 1.69 -49.48
CA PRO A 139 4.19 2.48 -48.27
C PRO A 139 5.49 3.28 -48.35
N SER A 140 5.37 4.59 -48.57
CA SER A 140 6.52 5.48 -48.65
C SER A 140 7.27 5.47 -47.32
N ALA A 141 8.53 5.02 -47.32
CA ALA A 141 9.39 5.02 -46.13
C ALA A 141 9.55 6.42 -45.52
N ALA A 142 9.36 7.47 -46.32
CA ALA A 142 9.29 8.87 -45.88
C ALA A 142 8.03 9.16 -45.05
N ALA A 143 6.85 8.68 -45.47
CA ALA A 143 5.59 8.85 -44.72
C ALA A 143 5.66 8.17 -43.35
N LEU A 144 6.18 6.93 -43.31
CA LEU A 144 6.31 6.18 -42.06
C LEU A 144 7.23 6.91 -41.05
N ARG A 145 8.32 7.51 -41.54
CA ARG A 145 9.25 8.28 -40.72
C ARG A 145 8.62 9.57 -40.16
N MET A 146 7.86 10.30 -40.98
CA MET A 146 7.13 11.49 -40.52
C MET A 146 6.07 11.14 -39.48
N GLN A 147 5.36 10.02 -39.67
CA GLN A 147 4.39 9.51 -38.69
C GLN A 147 5.07 9.17 -37.35
N HIS A 148 6.26 8.57 -37.38
CA HIS A 148 7.04 8.30 -36.18
C HIS A 148 7.54 9.59 -35.49
N LEU A 149 7.93 10.62 -36.25
CA LEU A 149 8.33 11.94 -35.69
C LEU A 149 7.17 12.65 -35.00
N ASN A 150 6.00 12.71 -35.64
CA ASN A 150 4.78 13.28 -35.04
C ASN A 150 4.36 12.51 -33.78
N ARG A 151 4.47 11.17 -33.81
CA ARG A 151 4.18 10.33 -32.64
C ARG A 151 5.16 10.54 -31.49
N ILE A 152 6.45 10.74 -31.79
CA ILE A 152 7.46 11.09 -30.78
C ILE A 152 7.11 12.42 -30.11
N GLU A 153 6.69 13.42 -30.88
CA GLU A 153 6.33 14.74 -30.34
C GLU A 153 5.11 14.68 -29.43
N GLU A 154 4.08 13.93 -29.81
CA GLU A 154 2.91 13.66 -28.97
C GLU A 154 3.30 12.96 -27.65
N LEU A 155 4.14 11.91 -27.75
CA LEU A 155 4.59 11.17 -26.58
C LEU A 155 5.50 12.01 -25.66
N LYS A 156 6.28 12.96 -26.20
CA LYS A 156 7.05 13.93 -25.41
C LYS A 156 6.13 14.86 -24.62
N GLN A 157 5.08 15.40 -25.23
CA GLN A 157 4.09 16.24 -24.54
C GLN A 157 3.35 15.46 -23.44
N LEU A 158 2.98 14.21 -23.71
CA LEU A 158 2.39 13.32 -22.71
C LEU A 158 3.37 12.99 -21.59
N LEU A 159 4.64 12.76 -21.90
CA LEU A 159 5.69 12.52 -20.92
C LEU A 159 5.85 13.73 -19.99
N GLU A 160 5.90 14.94 -20.53
CA GLU A 160 6.03 16.18 -19.77
C GLU A 160 4.86 16.35 -18.79
N ARG A 161 3.62 16.19 -19.27
CA ARG A 161 2.42 16.21 -18.40
C ARG A 161 2.45 15.11 -17.34
N ALA A 162 2.92 13.91 -17.68
CA ALA A 162 3.04 12.81 -16.73
C ALA A 162 4.15 13.04 -15.69
N THR A 163 5.26 13.68 -16.07
CA THR A 163 6.36 14.01 -15.15
C THR A 163 5.94 15.11 -14.18
N VAL A 164 5.29 16.17 -14.65
CA VAL A 164 4.74 17.23 -13.77
C VAL A 164 3.76 16.66 -12.74
N ARG A 165 2.85 15.76 -13.16
CA ARG A 165 1.93 15.08 -12.23
C ARG A 165 2.67 14.20 -11.22
N MET A 166 3.69 13.47 -11.65
CA MET A 166 4.52 12.63 -10.79
C MET A 166 5.26 13.47 -9.74
N ASP A 167 5.88 14.57 -10.15
CA ASP A 167 6.64 15.45 -9.26
C ASP A 167 5.72 16.16 -8.27
N ALA A 168 4.53 16.60 -8.71
CA ALA A 168 3.51 17.16 -7.82
C ALA A 168 3.02 16.14 -6.77
N ALA A 169 2.75 14.90 -7.19
CA ALA A 169 2.34 13.84 -6.28
C ALA A 169 3.46 13.47 -5.29
N ARG A 170 4.72 13.47 -5.74
CA ARG A 170 5.88 13.23 -4.89
C ARG A 170 6.05 14.36 -3.86
N ALA A 171 5.98 15.61 -4.28
CA ALA A 171 6.07 16.75 -3.37
C ALA A 171 4.93 16.76 -2.34
N ALA A 172 3.70 16.41 -2.76
CA ALA A 172 2.57 16.25 -1.85
C ALA A 172 2.79 15.11 -0.84
N HIS A 173 3.34 13.97 -1.29
CA HIS A 173 3.66 12.85 -0.41
C HIS A 173 4.77 13.22 0.61
N GLU A 174 5.83 13.89 0.18
CA GLU A 174 6.91 14.35 1.06
C GLU A 174 6.38 15.37 2.09
N ALA A 175 5.53 16.32 1.68
CA ALA A 175 4.90 17.28 2.57
C ALA A 175 3.95 16.61 3.59
N LEU A 176 3.11 15.68 3.16
CA LEU A 176 2.19 14.95 4.05
C LEU A 176 2.95 14.04 5.02
N THR A 177 4.06 13.44 4.58
CA THR A 177 4.91 12.60 5.44
C THR A 177 5.60 13.44 6.52
N ALA A 178 6.10 14.63 6.15
CA ALA A 178 6.65 15.58 7.12
C ALA A 178 5.58 16.04 8.12
N GLN A 179 4.38 16.39 7.63
CA GLN A 179 3.27 16.79 8.49
C GLN A 179 2.81 15.67 9.44
N LEU A 180 2.79 14.41 8.97
CA LEU A 180 2.49 13.25 9.79
C LEU A 180 3.54 13.05 10.88
N SER A 181 4.82 13.22 10.55
CA SER A 181 5.92 13.13 11.52
C SER A 181 5.80 14.20 12.59
N ASP A 182 5.52 15.45 12.21
CA ASP A 182 5.34 16.57 13.14
C ASP A 182 4.11 16.37 14.04
N LEU A 183 2.99 15.92 13.49
CA LEU A 183 1.78 15.59 14.27
C LEU A 183 2.01 14.42 15.22
N THR A 184 2.76 13.40 14.80
CA THR A 184 3.09 12.25 15.66
C THR A 184 3.99 12.67 16.82
N ARG A 185 4.96 13.57 16.58
CA ARG A 185 5.78 14.16 17.63
C ARG A 185 4.92 14.99 18.59
N ALA A 186 4.03 15.84 18.06
CA ALA A 186 3.13 16.66 18.88
C ALA A 186 2.19 15.82 19.75
N ASP A 187 1.63 14.71 19.25
CA ASP A 187 0.82 13.77 20.04
C ASP A 187 1.64 13.11 21.15
N ARG A 188 2.89 12.71 20.86
CA ARG A 188 3.79 12.14 21.87
C ARG A 188 4.10 13.15 22.97
N ASP A 189 4.46 14.38 22.61
CA ASP A 189 4.78 15.45 23.55
C ASP A 189 3.56 15.81 24.42
N ALA A 190 2.35 15.86 23.83
CA ALA A 190 1.11 16.09 24.56
C ALA A 190 0.79 14.97 25.56
N ARG A 191 1.04 13.70 25.21
CA ARG A 191 0.87 12.56 26.11
C ARG A 191 1.85 12.57 27.27
N GLU A 192 3.09 12.97 27.01
CA GLU A 192 4.12 13.11 28.04
C GLU A 192 3.79 14.26 29.00
N ALA A 193 3.43 15.44 28.47
CA ALA A 193 2.97 16.57 29.26
C ALA A 193 1.75 16.23 30.14
N ARG A 194 0.80 15.44 29.62
CA ARG A 194 -0.34 14.96 30.42
C ARG A 194 0.10 14.05 31.56
N ARG A 195 1.01 13.10 31.31
CA ARG A 195 1.54 12.20 32.35
C ARG A 195 2.27 12.97 33.45
N ASP A 196 3.04 13.99 33.07
CA ASP A 196 3.73 14.85 34.03
C ASP A 196 2.75 15.69 34.87
N ALA A 197 1.70 16.24 34.24
CA ALA A 197 0.63 16.94 34.95
C ALA A 197 -0.11 16.01 35.93
N ASP A 198 -0.46 14.79 35.51
CA ASP A 198 -1.09 13.78 36.37
C ASP A 198 -0.19 13.42 37.58
N ARG A 199 1.12 13.29 37.36
CA ARG A 199 2.11 13.08 38.43
C ARG A 199 2.13 14.25 39.41
N MET A 200 2.17 15.49 38.91
CA MET A 200 2.18 16.71 39.74
C MET A 200 0.90 16.83 40.58
N VAL A 201 -0.27 16.51 40.00
CA VAL A 201 -1.55 16.47 40.73
C VAL A 201 -1.49 15.43 41.86
N GLY A 202 -0.96 14.23 41.58
CA GLY A 202 -0.78 13.20 42.61
C GLY A 202 0.16 13.62 43.75
N GLU A 203 1.28 14.27 43.43
CA GLU A 203 2.24 14.76 44.42
C GLU A 203 1.67 15.90 45.28
N THR A 204 0.99 16.86 44.66
CA THR A 204 0.33 17.98 45.36
C THR A 204 -0.83 17.49 46.23
N ALA A 205 -1.65 16.54 45.78
CA ALA A 205 -2.70 15.93 46.58
C ALA A 205 -2.13 15.24 47.85
N ARG A 206 -1.02 14.51 47.71
CA ARG A 206 -0.31 13.92 48.85
C ARG A 206 0.31 14.96 49.78
N ALA A 207 0.78 16.09 49.26
CA ALA A 207 1.30 17.19 50.07
C ALA A 207 0.19 17.88 50.87
N VAL A 208 -0.97 18.16 50.24
CA VAL A 208 -2.15 18.72 50.90
C VAL A 208 -2.65 17.79 52.00
N SER A 209 -2.81 16.50 51.72
CA SER A 209 -3.25 15.52 52.73
C SER A 209 -2.31 15.45 53.95
N ARG A 210 -0.99 15.55 53.74
CA ARG A 210 0.00 15.64 54.83
C ARG A 210 -0.15 16.91 55.64
N ALA A 211 -0.30 18.06 54.98
CA ALA A 211 -0.48 19.35 55.64
C ALA A 211 -1.81 19.41 56.45
N GLU A 212 -2.89 18.83 55.93
CA GLU A 212 -4.16 18.72 56.62
C GLU A 212 -4.06 17.83 57.87
N ALA A 213 -3.38 16.69 57.77
CA ALA A 213 -3.14 15.82 58.91
C ALA A 213 -2.32 16.52 60.02
N GLU A 214 -1.28 17.26 59.64
CA GLU A 214 -0.43 18.01 60.56
C GLU A 214 -1.17 19.19 61.23
N ARG A 215 -2.01 19.88 60.46
CA ARG A 215 -2.93 20.90 60.98
C ARG A 215 -3.89 20.31 62.01
N ASN A 216 -4.51 19.17 61.70
CA ASN A 216 -5.46 18.51 62.62
C ASN A 216 -4.78 18.07 63.92
N LEU A 217 -3.57 17.51 63.84
CA LEU A 217 -2.78 17.14 65.01
C LEU A 217 -2.43 18.37 65.87
N SER A 218 -2.01 19.45 65.22
CA SER A 218 -1.66 20.71 65.91
C SER A 218 -2.88 21.35 66.57
N GLN A 219 -4.05 21.31 65.91
CA GLN A 219 -5.29 21.82 66.44
C GLN A 219 -5.76 21.04 67.67
N GLY A 220 -5.66 19.71 67.67
CA GLY A 220 -5.94 18.88 68.85
C GLY A 220 -5.00 19.16 70.04
N ARG A 221 -3.71 19.46 69.78
CA ARG A 221 -2.76 19.88 70.82
C ARG A 221 -3.15 21.22 71.45
N VAL A 222 -3.56 22.20 70.64
CA VAL A 222 -4.03 23.51 71.12
C VAL A 222 -5.26 23.36 72.01
N GLU A 223 -6.22 22.53 71.63
CA GLU A 223 -7.42 22.28 72.45
C GLU A 223 -7.06 21.63 73.79
N THR A 224 -6.15 20.67 73.79
CA THR A 224 -5.67 20.01 75.02
C THR A 224 -4.97 21.00 75.95
N LEU A 225 -4.10 21.85 75.41
CA LEU A 225 -3.39 22.88 76.19
C LEU A 225 -4.34 23.95 76.73
N LYS A 226 -5.37 24.35 75.98
CA LYS A 226 -6.42 25.28 76.44
C LYS A 226 -7.19 24.71 77.64
N MET A 227 -7.54 23.43 77.61
CA MET A 227 -8.20 22.78 78.74
C MET A 227 -7.30 22.71 79.98
N ALA A 228 -6.01 22.43 79.82
CA ALA A 228 -5.04 22.41 80.91
C ALA A 228 -4.85 23.81 81.54
N MET A 229 -4.75 24.85 80.71
CA MET A 229 -4.64 26.24 81.18
C MET A 229 -5.83 26.64 82.05
N LYS A 230 -7.06 26.35 81.59
CA LYS A 230 -8.29 26.68 82.32
C LYS A 230 -8.34 26.01 83.70
N ARG A 231 -7.93 24.73 83.78
CA ARG A 231 -7.86 23.99 85.04
C ARG A 231 -6.89 24.63 86.04
N HIS A 232 -5.70 25.04 85.57
CA HIS A 232 -4.71 25.68 86.43
C HIS A 232 -5.13 27.08 86.91
N GLU A 233 -5.93 27.83 86.13
CA GLU A 233 -6.55 29.08 86.58
C GLU A 233 -7.54 28.85 87.73
N GLU A 234 -8.38 27.82 87.63
CA GLU A 234 -9.36 27.46 88.66
C GLU A 234 -8.67 27.03 89.97
N ASP A 235 -7.64 26.18 89.89
CA ASP A 235 -6.86 25.73 91.05
C ASP A 235 -6.16 26.91 91.78
N ALA A 236 -5.63 27.87 91.03
CA ALA A 236 -4.96 29.05 91.59
C ALA A 236 -5.94 30.01 92.30
N PHE A 237 -7.17 30.12 91.80
CA PHE A 237 -8.21 30.94 92.42
C PHE A 237 -8.66 30.36 93.76
N GLU A 238 -8.86 29.04 93.82
CA GLU A 238 -9.30 28.34 95.03
C GLU A 238 -8.25 28.40 96.15
N ALA A 239 -6.97 28.20 95.84
CA ALA A 239 -5.88 28.31 96.81
C ALA A 239 -5.78 29.72 97.44
N LYS A 240 -6.07 30.77 96.65
CA LYS A 240 -6.02 32.16 97.12
C LYS A 240 -7.16 32.49 98.10
N ALA A 241 -8.33 31.91 97.89
CA ALA A 241 -9.47 32.07 98.80
C ALA A 241 -9.23 31.40 100.17
N GLN A 242 -8.57 30.24 100.18
CA GLN A 242 -8.28 29.50 101.42
C GLN A 242 -7.30 30.23 102.36
N VAL A 243 -6.29 30.92 101.80
CA VAL A 243 -5.33 31.71 102.59
C VAL A 243 -6.02 32.88 103.30
N LEU A 244 -6.96 33.54 102.61
CA LEU A 244 -7.68 34.71 103.12
C LEU A 244 -8.60 34.37 104.30
N GLU A 245 -9.20 33.19 104.30
CA GLU A 245 -10.05 32.69 105.38
C GLU A 245 -9.24 32.27 106.62
N ALA A 246 -8.06 31.68 106.41
CA ALA A 246 -7.16 31.29 107.50
C ALA A 246 -6.63 32.51 108.27
N GLU A 247 -6.30 33.61 107.58
CA GLU A 247 -5.82 34.85 108.20
C GLU A 247 -6.91 35.56 109.05
N LYS A 248 -8.17 35.42 108.66
CA LYS A 248 -9.31 35.99 109.38
C LYS A 248 -9.58 35.28 110.69
N THR A 249 -9.43 33.95 110.69
CA THR A 249 -9.67 33.08 111.85
C THR A 249 -8.61 33.25 112.94
N LEU A 250 -7.38 33.62 112.56
CA LEU A 250 -6.27 33.85 113.49
C LEU A 250 -6.46 35.10 114.39
N ARG A 251 -7.25 36.09 113.95
CA ARG A 251 -7.41 37.38 114.64
C ARG A 251 -8.43 37.39 115.78
N SER A 252 -9.20 36.32 115.98
CA SER A 252 -10.43 36.35 116.78
C SER A 252 -10.40 35.57 118.09
N LEU A 253 -9.24 35.31 118.69
CA LEU A 253 -9.14 34.50 119.93
C LEU A 253 -8.71 35.32 121.16
N GLY A 254 -9.42 35.13 122.29
CA GLY A 254 -9.26 35.84 123.58
C GLY A 254 -9.20 34.93 124.84
N ASP A 255 -9.19 35.56 126.03
CA ASP A 255 -8.66 35.09 127.35
C ASP A 255 -9.51 34.06 128.13
N LEU A 256 -8.84 33.17 128.87
CA LEU A 256 -9.20 31.76 129.17
C LEU A 256 -9.53 31.43 130.63
N ASP A 257 -9.41 32.35 131.60
CA ASP A 257 -9.55 32.00 133.03
C ASP A 257 -10.98 32.18 133.60
N GLN A 258 -11.87 32.91 132.95
CA GLN A 258 -13.30 32.99 133.32
C GLN A 258 -14.12 31.80 132.76
N ALA A 259 -13.57 31.10 131.77
CA ALA A 259 -14.24 30.00 131.06
C ALA A 259 -14.27 28.69 131.86
N ARG A 260 -13.33 28.46 132.79
CA ARG A 260 -13.20 27.15 133.48
C ARG A 260 -14.37 26.78 134.39
N GLY A 261 -15.07 27.75 134.98
CA GLY A 261 -16.29 27.51 135.76
C GLY A 261 -17.53 27.31 134.87
N GLN A 262 -17.57 27.99 133.72
CA GLN A 262 -18.60 27.74 132.71
C GLN A 262 -18.37 26.40 132.00
N VAL A 263 -17.14 25.90 131.90
CA VAL A 263 -16.76 24.68 131.17
C VAL A 263 -17.45 23.41 131.67
N ASP A 264 -17.81 23.28 132.95
CA ASP A 264 -18.48 22.06 133.42
C ASP A 264 -19.99 22.06 133.14
N ASP A 265 -20.68 23.20 133.27
CA ASP A 265 -22.07 23.36 132.80
C ASP A 265 -22.15 23.36 131.27
N VAL A 266 -21.17 24.00 130.63
CA VAL A 266 -20.98 24.00 129.18
C VAL A 266 -20.55 22.61 128.70
N LYS A 267 -19.90 21.73 129.46
CA LYS A 267 -19.59 20.36 129.01
C LYS A 267 -20.86 19.54 128.80
N MET A 268 -21.81 19.60 129.73
CA MET A 268 -23.10 18.93 129.56
C MET A 268 -23.91 19.58 128.43
N ALA A 269 -23.91 20.91 128.34
CA ALA A 269 -24.54 21.63 127.22
C ALA A 269 -23.81 21.38 125.88
N VAL A 270 -22.50 21.15 125.88
CA VAL A 270 -21.63 20.87 124.72
C VAL A 270 -21.80 19.44 124.30
N GLU A 271 -21.97 18.46 125.18
CA GLU A 271 -22.30 17.10 124.75
C GLU A 271 -23.68 17.04 124.09
N ALA A 272 -24.69 17.71 124.66
CA ALA A 272 -26.01 17.84 124.04
C ALA A 272 -25.98 18.66 122.74
N ALA A 273 -25.25 19.79 122.71
CA ALA A 273 -25.06 20.62 121.53
C ALA A 273 -24.16 19.94 120.48
N ARG A 274 -23.22 19.07 120.87
CA ARG A 274 -22.34 18.30 119.96
C ARG A 274 -23.09 17.14 119.33
N MET A 275 -23.97 16.48 120.06
CA MET A 275 -24.92 15.51 119.49
C MET A 275 -25.87 16.20 118.50
N THR A 276 -26.40 17.37 118.87
CA THR A 276 -27.26 18.18 117.98
C THR A 276 -26.49 18.73 116.78
N MET A 277 -25.26 19.19 116.97
CA MET A 277 -24.35 19.67 115.92
C MET A 277 -23.96 18.53 114.99
N MET A 278 -23.61 17.34 115.49
CA MET A 278 -23.30 16.17 114.66
C MET A 278 -24.53 15.74 113.85
N SER A 279 -25.73 15.78 114.43
CA SER A 279 -27.00 15.52 113.72
C SER A 279 -27.32 16.58 112.66
N LYS A 280 -27.14 17.88 112.96
CA LYS A 280 -27.38 18.97 112.00
C LYS A 280 -26.29 19.04 110.93
N ARG A 281 -25.04 18.71 111.27
CA ARG A 281 -23.92 18.62 110.33
C ARG A 281 -24.07 17.41 109.43
N SER A 282 -24.49 16.25 109.93
CA SER A 282 -24.79 15.11 109.07
C SER A 282 -25.95 15.42 108.14
N ALA A 283 -27.01 16.09 108.62
CA ALA A 283 -28.12 16.54 107.77
C ALA A 283 -27.69 17.59 106.72
N TYR A 284 -26.81 18.52 107.09
CA TYR A 284 -26.23 19.49 106.16
C TYR A 284 -25.33 18.80 105.12
N ASP A 285 -24.46 17.88 105.54
CA ASP A 285 -23.58 17.13 104.65
C ASP A 285 -24.39 16.23 103.70
N GLU A 286 -25.51 15.67 104.15
CA GLU A 286 -26.49 14.93 103.34
C GLU A 286 -27.11 15.84 102.27
N ILE A 287 -27.66 16.99 102.67
CA ILE A 287 -28.27 17.98 101.76
C ILE A 287 -27.23 18.53 100.78
N ARG A 288 -25.99 18.77 101.22
CA ARG A 288 -24.90 19.23 100.38
C ARG A 288 -24.52 18.19 99.34
N ARG A 289 -24.36 16.92 99.74
CA ARG A 289 -24.09 15.81 98.79
C ARG A 289 -25.23 15.63 97.81
N GLU A 290 -26.49 15.74 98.24
CA GLU A 290 -27.64 15.72 97.34
C GLU A 290 -27.62 16.91 96.37
N GLY A 291 -27.29 18.10 96.85
CA GLY A 291 -27.12 19.30 96.02
C GLY A 291 -26.02 19.13 94.96
N ASP A 292 -24.84 18.68 95.38
CA ASP A 292 -23.71 18.41 94.49
C ASP A 292 -24.04 17.32 93.46
N ALA A 293 -24.76 16.27 93.87
CA ALA A 293 -25.22 15.21 92.97
C ALA A 293 -26.26 15.73 91.97
N ARG A 294 -27.21 16.57 92.39
CA ARG A 294 -28.22 17.21 91.51
C ARG A 294 -27.56 18.18 90.52
N VAL A 295 -26.54 18.93 90.93
CA VAL A 295 -25.77 19.82 90.06
C VAL A 295 -25.01 19.01 89.01
N ARG A 296 -24.28 17.96 89.41
CA ARG A 296 -23.61 17.06 88.46
C ARG A 296 -24.60 16.44 87.49
N ARG A 297 -25.75 15.96 87.97
CA ARG A 297 -26.82 15.41 87.13
C ARG A 297 -27.37 16.44 86.15
N SER A 298 -27.57 17.68 86.57
CA SER A 298 -28.04 18.78 85.71
C SER A 298 -27.02 19.12 84.62
N GLN A 299 -25.72 19.16 84.95
CA GLN A 299 -24.65 19.39 83.99
C GLN A 299 -24.55 18.25 82.97
N GLU A 300 -24.67 17.00 83.43
CA GLU A 300 -24.65 15.81 82.59
C GLU A 300 -25.84 15.79 81.63
N VAL A 301 -27.06 16.04 82.13
CA VAL A 301 -28.28 16.18 81.30
C VAL A 301 -28.13 17.34 80.32
N THR A 302 -27.55 18.47 80.71
CA THR A 302 -27.34 19.61 79.80
C THR A 302 -26.37 19.25 78.67
N LYS A 303 -25.29 18.52 78.99
CA LYS A 303 -24.34 18.02 77.99
C LYS A 303 -25.00 17.02 77.04
N GLU A 304 -25.75 16.06 77.57
CA GLU A 304 -26.51 15.11 76.77
C GLU A 304 -27.50 15.83 75.84
N LEU A 305 -28.27 16.77 76.37
CA LEU A 305 -29.28 17.52 75.61
C LEU A 305 -28.64 18.37 74.52
N SER A 306 -27.48 18.98 74.78
CA SER A 306 -26.70 19.67 73.73
C SER A 306 -26.21 18.71 72.64
N GLY A 307 -25.77 17.50 73.02
CA GLY A 307 -25.35 16.47 72.09
C GLY A 307 -26.51 15.96 71.23
N TRP A 308 -27.68 15.73 71.84
CA TRP A 308 -28.89 15.32 71.14
C TRP A 308 -29.41 16.41 70.21
N ARG A 309 -29.37 17.68 70.60
CA ARG A 309 -29.72 18.82 69.72
C ARG A 309 -28.81 18.89 68.50
N HIS A 310 -27.50 18.75 68.68
CA HIS A 310 -26.57 18.77 67.57
C HIS A 310 -26.76 17.58 66.62
N ARG A 311 -27.05 16.38 67.15
CA ARG A 311 -27.42 15.21 66.33
C ARG A 311 -28.70 15.44 65.54
N LEU A 312 -29.72 16.04 66.16
CA LEU A 312 -30.98 16.37 65.50
C LEU A 312 -30.76 17.36 64.36
N GLU A 313 -30.03 18.45 64.59
CA GLU A 313 -29.71 19.46 63.57
C GLU A 313 -28.93 18.85 62.39
N THR A 314 -27.99 17.95 62.69
CA THR A 314 -27.21 17.26 61.65
C THR A 314 -28.08 16.28 60.85
N ALA A 315 -29.00 15.58 61.51
CA ALA A 315 -29.93 14.67 60.86
C ALA A 315 -30.95 15.44 59.99
N GLU A 316 -31.44 16.59 60.45
CA GLU A 316 -32.34 17.46 59.69
C GLU A 316 -31.67 17.98 58.41
N LYS A 317 -30.42 18.46 58.50
CA LYS A 317 -29.64 18.90 57.32
C LYS A 317 -29.44 17.76 56.32
N ARG A 318 -29.06 16.57 56.79
CA ARG A 318 -28.92 15.39 55.93
C ARG A 318 -30.25 14.96 55.31
N SER A 319 -31.34 15.04 56.05
CA SER A 319 -32.67 14.71 55.53
C SER A 319 -33.11 15.68 54.43
N ALA A 320 -32.82 16.97 54.59
CA ALA A 320 -33.11 17.99 53.57
C ALA A 320 -32.29 17.74 52.29
N GLU A 321 -30.99 17.49 52.43
CA GLU A 321 -30.10 17.17 51.31
C GLU A 321 -30.55 15.90 50.56
N LEU A 322 -30.97 14.86 51.31
CA LEU A 322 -31.50 13.64 50.70
C LEU A 322 -32.83 13.84 49.98
N LEU A 323 -33.71 14.72 50.48
CA LEU A 323 -34.96 15.07 49.81
C LEU A 323 -34.71 15.84 48.51
N GLU A 324 -33.76 16.78 48.52
CA GLU A 324 -33.36 17.52 47.32
C GLU A 324 -32.75 16.59 46.28
N ARG A 325 -31.82 15.72 46.67
CA ARG A 325 -31.25 14.70 45.78
C ARG A 325 -32.29 13.73 45.24
N LYS A 326 -33.29 13.38 46.05
CA LYS A 326 -34.39 12.53 45.61
C LYS A 326 -35.21 13.23 44.53
N ALA A 327 -35.56 14.51 44.72
CA ALA A 327 -36.33 15.27 43.76
C ALA A 327 -35.60 15.40 42.42
N THR A 328 -34.30 15.73 42.43
CA THR A 328 -33.49 15.79 41.20
C THR A 328 -33.44 14.44 40.49
N SER A 329 -33.24 13.34 41.23
CA SER A 329 -33.21 12.01 40.62
C SER A 329 -34.57 11.54 40.10
N GLU A 330 -35.69 12.01 40.67
CA GLU A 330 -37.03 11.74 40.15
C GLU A 330 -37.28 12.51 38.84
N GLU A 331 -36.79 13.75 38.71
CA GLU A 331 -36.81 14.51 37.46
C GLU A 331 -35.94 13.86 36.37
N ASP A 332 -34.68 13.53 36.70
CA ASP A 332 -33.77 12.85 35.78
C ASP A 332 -34.35 11.51 35.28
N LEU A 333 -35.01 10.75 36.17
CA LEU A 333 -35.66 9.49 35.82
C LEU A 333 -36.84 9.71 34.88
N ALA A 334 -37.65 10.75 35.11
CA ALA A 334 -38.78 11.08 34.24
C ALA A 334 -38.32 11.47 32.83
N GLU A 335 -37.27 12.30 32.73
CA GLU A 335 -36.65 12.67 31.46
C GLU A 335 -36.08 11.44 30.74
N ALA A 336 -35.27 10.63 31.44
CA ALA A 336 -34.67 9.43 30.87
C ALA A 336 -35.71 8.37 30.44
N SER A 337 -36.86 8.31 31.10
CA SER A 337 -37.93 7.35 30.78
C SER A 337 -38.77 7.75 29.56
N ALA A 338 -38.77 9.03 29.17
CA ALA A 338 -39.50 9.52 27.99
C ALA A 338 -38.73 9.28 26.67
N VAL A 339 -37.39 9.36 26.72
CA VAL A 339 -36.50 9.21 25.54
C VAL A 339 -36.73 7.93 24.73
N PRO A 340 -36.95 6.73 25.32
CA PRO A 340 -37.18 5.51 24.55
C PRO A 340 -38.42 5.56 23.64
N GLU A 341 -39.48 6.24 24.07
CA GLU A 341 -40.72 6.36 23.30
C GLU A 341 -40.54 7.31 22.11
N GLU A 342 -39.87 8.45 22.33
CA GLU A 342 -39.49 9.38 21.25
C GLU A 342 -38.59 8.71 20.19
N ILE A 343 -37.61 7.90 20.64
CA ILE A 343 -36.74 7.13 19.74
C ILE A 343 -37.55 6.08 18.97
N ALA A 344 -38.52 5.43 19.61
CA ALA A 344 -39.37 4.43 18.96
C ALA A 344 -40.23 5.07 17.86
N GLU A 345 -40.87 6.20 18.14
CA GLU A 345 -41.64 6.96 17.14
C GLU A 345 -40.77 7.41 15.97
N LYS A 346 -39.59 7.97 16.24
CA LYS A 346 -38.67 8.41 15.19
C LYS A 346 -38.16 7.25 14.34
N ARG A 347 -37.95 6.09 14.94
CA ARG A 347 -37.54 4.88 14.23
C ARG A 347 -38.64 4.39 13.28
N GLU A 348 -39.89 4.43 13.71
CA GLU A 348 -41.03 4.03 12.88
C GLU A 348 -41.17 4.97 11.66
N GLU A 349 -41.12 6.28 11.89
CA GLU A 349 -41.16 7.29 10.82
C GLU A 349 -40.03 7.08 9.79
N LEU A 350 -38.81 6.79 10.27
CA LEU A 350 -37.68 6.53 9.38
C LEU A 350 -37.82 5.22 8.61
N ASN A 351 -38.40 4.18 9.22
CA ASN A 351 -38.65 2.91 8.54
C ASN A 351 -39.67 3.07 7.41
N GLU A 352 -40.77 3.78 7.64
CA GLU A 352 -41.77 4.09 6.60
C GLU A 352 -41.17 4.90 5.44
N ALA A 353 -40.30 5.88 5.76
CA ALA A 353 -39.59 6.67 4.75
C ALA A 353 -38.62 5.81 3.92
N ILE A 354 -37.94 4.85 4.55
CA ILE A 354 -37.04 3.90 3.87
C ILE A 354 -37.83 3.00 2.94
N GLU A 355 -38.96 2.45 3.39
CA GLU A 355 -39.82 1.58 2.58
C GLU A 355 -40.34 2.32 1.34
N THR A 356 -40.85 3.54 1.53
CA THR A 356 -41.30 4.40 0.42
C THR A 356 -40.18 4.69 -0.58
N ALA A 357 -38.95 4.94 -0.10
CA ALA A 357 -37.80 5.18 -0.96
C ALA A 357 -37.33 3.92 -1.71
N GLN A 358 -37.42 2.75 -1.07
CA GLN A 358 -37.09 1.46 -1.68
C GLN A 358 -38.07 1.11 -2.80
N ASP A 359 -39.37 1.31 -2.58
CA ASP A 359 -40.40 1.10 -3.59
C ASP A 359 -40.18 2.01 -4.80
N ARG A 360 -39.91 3.30 -4.55
CA ARG A 360 -39.61 4.25 -5.63
C ARG A 360 -38.37 3.83 -6.42
N ARG A 361 -37.33 3.32 -5.74
CA ARG A 361 -36.10 2.84 -6.39
C ARG A 361 -36.37 1.59 -7.22
N SER A 362 -37.12 0.63 -6.69
CA SER A 362 -37.47 -0.61 -7.41
C SER A 362 -38.22 -0.27 -8.68
N HIS A 363 -39.28 0.55 -8.57
CA HIS A 363 -40.09 0.94 -9.72
C HIS A 363 -39.26 1.67 -10.79
N ALA A 364 -38.41 2.62 -10.41
CA ALA A 364 -37.54 3.31 -11.37
C ALA A 364 -36.53 2.37 -12.04
N SER A 365 -36.02 1.37 -11.31
CA SER A 365 -35.11 0.36 -11.84
C SER A 365 -35.80 -0.56 -12.85
N ASP A 366 -37.05 -0.96 -12.58
CA ASP A 366 -37.83 -1.81 -13.48
C ASP A 366 -38.15 -1.08 -14.78
N VAL A 367 -38.57 0.19 -14.69
CA VAL A 367 -38.83 1.04 -15.86
C VAL A 367 -37.57 1.26 -16.69
N LEU A 368 -36.41 1.46 -16.05
CA LEU A 368 -35.15 1.61 -16.75
C LEU A 368 -34.77 0.32 -17.50
N ALA A 369 -34.91 -0.84 -16.85
CA ALA A 369 -34.59 -2.12 -17.46
C ALA A 369 -35.47 -2.42 -18.69
N GLU A 370 -36.77 -2.08 -18.61
CA GLU A 370 -37.70 -2.22 -19.73
C GLU A 370 -37.30 -1.30 -20.90
N ALA A 371 -37.01 -0.03 -20.63
CA ALA A 371 -36.59 0.94 -21.65
C ALA A 371 -35.24 0.57 -22.30
N GLU A 372 -34.27 0.07 -21.52
CA GLU A 372 -32.99 -0.40 -22.06
C GLU A 372 -33.16 -1.63 -22.96
N SER A 373 -34.06 -2.55 -22.59
CA SER A 373 -34.39 -3.72 -23.41
C SER A 373 -35.00 -3.30 -24.75
N GLU A 374 -35.97 -2.37 -24.71
CA GLU A 374 -36.60 -1.82 -25.91
C GLU A 374 -35.59 -1.10 -26.81
N LEU A 375 -34.70 -0.29 -26.23
CA LEU A 375 -33.62 0.38 -26.97
C LEU A 375 -32.71 -0.63 -27.68
N ARG A 376 -32.31 -1.72 -27.01
CA ARG A 376 -31.48 -2.77 -27.63
C ARG A 376 -32.17 -3.42 -28.83
N LEU A 377 -33.48 -3.67 -28.72
CA LEU A 377 -34.28 -4.24 -29.82
C LEU A 377 -34.35 -3.27 -31.01
N LEU A 378 -34.57 -1.97 -30.74
CA LEU A 378 -34.64 -0.95 -31.79
C LEU A 378 -33.30 -0.76 -32.50
N VAL A 379 -32.18 -0.73 -31.78
CA VAL A 379 -30.83 -0.63 -32.37
C VAL A 379 -30.49 -1.86 -33.22
N ALA A 380 -30.91 -3.06 -32.79
CA ALA A 380 -30.74 -4.26 -33.61
C ALA A 380 -31.56 -4.17 -34.91
N SER A 381 -32.82 -3.75 -34.81
CA SER A 381 -33.71 -3.58 -35.97
C SER A 381 -33.21 -2.51 -36.95
N GLU A 382 -32.62 -1.41 -36.44
CA GLU A 382 -31.99 -0.38 -37.27
C GLU A 382 -30.83 -0.98 -38.09
N ARG A 383 -29.90 -1.66 -37.41
CA ARG A 383 -28.73 -2.27 -38.07
C ARG A 383 -29.11 -3.31 -39.11
N ASP A 384 -30.12 -4.12 -38.84
CA ASP A 384 -30.60 -5.11 -39.81
C ASP A 384 -31.25 -4.44 -41.03
N SER A 385 -31.97 -3.33 -40.82
CA SER A 385 -32.55 -2.54 -41.91
C SER A 385 -31.46 -1.84 -42.75
N GLU A 386 -30.40 -1.34 -42.11
CA GLU A 386 -29.26 -0.73 -42.79
C GLU A 386 -28.49 -1.74 -43.64
N ARG A 387 -28.24 -2.94 -43.11
CA ARG A 387 -27.65 -4.05 -43.87
C ARG A 387 -28.48 -4.42 -45.08
N ALA A 388 -29.79 -4.61 -44.90
CA ALA A 388 -30.69 -4.93 -46.01
C ALA A 388 -30.68 -3.83 -47.10
N ALA A 389 -30.60 -2.56 -46.71
CA ALA A 389 -30.48 -1.45 -47.64
C ALA A 389 -29.13 -1.45 -48.38
N SER A 390 -28.03 -1.77 -47.70
CA SER A 390 -26.70 -1.90 -48.29
C SER A 390 -26.67 -3.05 -49.31
N ASP A 391 -27.15 -4.24 -48.93
CA ASP A 391 -27.21 -5.41 -49.81
C ASP A 391 -28.03 -5.14 -51.08
N ALA A 392 -29.15 -4.41 -50.93
CA ALA A 392 -29.99 -4.01 -52.06
C ALA A 392 -29.28 -3.02 -53.00
N ARG A 393 -28.50 -2.05 -52.46
CA ARG A 393 -27.69 -1.12 -53.26
C ARG A 393 -26.59 -1.88 -54.01
N GLU A 394 -25.91 -2.81 -53.37
CA GLU A 394 -24.89 -3.63 -54.00
C GLU A 394 -25.47 -4.53 -55.09
N ALA A 395 -26.62 -5.17 -54.84
CA ALA A 395 -27.32 -5.97 -55.84
C ALA A 395 -27.73 -5.15 -57.07
N ARG A 396 -28.20 -3.91 -56.86
CA ARG A 396 -28.52 -2.97 -57.95
C ARG A 396 -27.26 -2.60 -58.73
N ALA A 397 -26.20 -2.15 -58.05
CA ALA A 397 -24.94 -1.77 -58.69
C ALA A 397 -24.33 -2.92 -59.49
N ARG A 398 -24.34 -4.15 -58.95
CA ARG A 398 -23.90 -5.35 -59.67
C ARG A 398 -24.74 -5.63 -60.91
N SER A 399 -26.06 -5.42 -60.85
CA SER A 399 -26.95 -5.63 -61.99
C SER A 399 -26.76 -4.56 -63.07
N GLU A 400 -26.56 -3.29 -62.68
CA GLU A 400 -26.24 -2.18 -63.59
C GLU A 400 -24.89 -2.41 -64.27
N ALA A 401 -23.83 -2.72 -63.51
CA ALA A 401 -22.52 -3.04 -64.05
C ALA A 401 -22.54 -4.23 -65.01
N ARG A 402 -23.32 -5.28 -64.71
CA ARG A 402 -23.50 -6.42 -65.64
C ARG A 402 -24.20 -6.00 -66.94
N ALA A 403 -25.20 -5.13 -66.85
CA ALA A 403 -25.90 -4.64 -68.03
C ALA A 403 -24.99 -3.76 -68.90
N ASP A 404 -24.20 -2.89 -68.29
CA ASP A 404 -23.26 -2.03 -69.01
C ASP A 404 -22.09 -2.83 -69.60
N ALA A 405 -21.50 -3.76 -68.85
CA ALA A 405 -20.48 -4.67 -69.37
C ALA A 405 -21.00 -5.52 -70.54
N ALA A 406 -22.26 -5.97 -70.50
CA ALA A 406 -22.87 -6.69 -71.62
C ALA A 406 -23.02 -5.78 -72.86
N ARG A 407 -23.41 -4.51 -72.70
CA ARG A 407 -23.49 -3.54 -73.80
C ARG A 407 -22.11 -3.24 -74.40
N GLU A 408 -21.12 -3.01 -73.54
CA GLU A 408 -19.74 -2.79 -73.97
C GLU A 408 -19.15 -4.00 -74.68
N ALA A 409 -19.38 -5.21 -74.17
CA ALA A 409 -18.91 -6.45 -74.81
C ALA A 409 -19.50 -6.62 -76.21
N VAL A 410 -20.80 -6.32 -76.40
CA VAL A 410 -21.44 -6.33 -77.73
C VAL A 410 -20.82 -5.26 -78.63
N SER A 411 -20.59 -4.05 -78.13
CA SER A 411 -19.96 -2.96 -78.89
C SER A 411 -18.51 -3.28 -79.29
N ALA A 412 -17.72 -3.82 -78.36
CA ALA A 412 -16.32 -4.18 -78.56
C ALA A 412 -16.18 -5.37 -79.53
N ALA A 413 -17.07 -6.37 -79.43
CA ALA A 413 -17.13 -7.45 -80.40
C ALA A 413 -17.45 -6.93 -81.80
N ALA A 414 -18.40 -5.98 -81.92
CA ALA A 414 -18.72 -5.35 -83.20
C ALA A 414 -17.55 -4.55 -83.78
N HIS A 415 -16.86 -3.75 -82.96
CA HIS A 415 -15.67 -2.99 -83.37
C HIS A 415 -14.51 -3.90 -83.77
N ARG A 416 -14.25 -4.99 -83.03
CA ARG A 416 -13.18 -5.95 -83.37
C ARG A 416 -13.43 -6.63 -84.70
N ILE A 417 -14.69 -7.01 -84.98
CA ILE A 417 -15.10 -7.56 -86.27
C ILE A 417 -14.88 -6.54 -87.39
N GLU A 418 -15.18 -5.26 -87.13
CA GLU A 418 -14.97 -4.18 -88.08
C GLU A 418 -13.47 -3.91 -88.35
N GLU A 419 -12.62 -3.86 -87.32
CA GLU A 419 -11.18 -3.62 -87.46
C GLU A 419 -10.43 -4.80 -88.09
N GLU A 420 -10.68 -6.03 -87.64
CA GLU A 420 -9.90 -7.19 -88.10
C GLU A 420 -10.36 -7.74 -89.46
N LEU A 421 -11.65 -7.57 -89.79
CA LEU A 421 -12.27 -8.22 -90.95
C LEU A 421 -12.96 -7.22 -91.90
N GLU A 422 -12.88 -5.91 -91.62
CA GLU A 422 -13.44 -4.82 -92.44
C GLU A 422 -14.92 -5.03 -92.79
N THR A 423 -15.69 -5.60 -91.88
CA THR A 423 -17.09 -5.97 -92.10
C THR A 423 -17.95 -5.77 -90.85
N THR A 424 -19.28 -5.80 -90.99
CA THR A 424 -20.19 -5.70 -89.84
C THR A 424 -20.54 -7.10 -89.29
N PRO A 425 -20.92 -7.25 -88.01
CA PRO A 425 -21.30 -8.55 -87.45
C PRO A 425 -22.36 -9.30 -88.27
N ASN A 426 -23.36 -8.59 -88.79
CA ASN A 426 -24.41 -9.17 -89.64
C ASN A 426 -23.86 -9.66 -90.99
N ASN A 427 -22.90 -8.94 -91.57
CA ASN A 427 -22.27 -9.32 -92.83
C ASN A 427 -21.25 -10.46 -92.64
N LEU A 428 -20.52 -10.49 -91.51
CA LEU A 428 -19.64 -11.60 -91.14
C LEU A 428 -20.43 -12.89 -90.97
N LEU A 429 -21.57 -12.84 -90.26
CA LEU A 429 -22.47 -13.99 -90.09
C LEU A 429 -22.98 -14.50 -91.45
N ALA A 430 -23.37 -13.59 -92.35
CA ALA A 430 -23.77 -13.94 -93.71
C ALA A 430 -22.63 -14.57 -94.53
N ALA A 431 -21.39 -14.10 -94.36
CA ALA A 431 -20.20 -14.63 -95.04
C ALA A 431 -19.77 -16.02 -94.52
N LEU A 432 -19.89 -16.25 -93.22
CA LEU A 432 -19.62 -17.55 -92.58
C LEU A 432 -20.66 -18.63 -92.99
N ASN A 433 -21.78 -18.22 -93.59
CA ASN A 433 -22.86 -19.07 -94.08
C ASN A 433 -23.27 -20.15 -93.06
N THR A 434 -23.39 -19.73 -91.81
CA THR A 434 -23.68 -20.57 -90.67
C THR A 434 -24.88 -20.01 -89.91
N ASP A 435 -25.58 -20.89 -89.20
CA ASP A 435 -26.73 -20.52 -88.39
C ASP A 435 -26.24 -20.13 -86.99
N ALA A 436 -26.57 -18.92 -86.52
CA ALA A 436 -26.11 -18.39 -85.25
C ALA A 436 -26.48 -19.31 -84.06
N ASP A 437 -27.64 -19.98 -84.14
CA ASP A 437 -28.12 -20.91 -83.11
C ASP A 437 -27.41 -22.28 -83.15
N ARG A 438 -26.62 -22.57 -84.19
CA ARG A 438 -25.84 -23.81 -84.35
C ARG A 438 -24.35 -23.63 -84.11
N MET A 439 -23.90 -22.40 -83.83
CA MET A 439 -22.51 -22.13 -83.47
C MET A 439 -22.25 -22.61 -82.02
N PRO A 440 -21.07 -23.19 -81.73
CA PRO A 440 -20.68 -23.43 -80.36
C PRO A 440 -20.69 -22.11 -79.56
N PRO A 441 -21.15 -22.10 -78.29
CA PRO A 441 -21.09 -20.91 -77.45
C PRO A 441 -19.68 -20.32 -77.41
N SER A 442 -19.56 -18.98 -77.44
CA SER A 442 -18.27 -18.26 -77.46
C SER A 442 -17.31 -18.78 -76.37
N ASP A 443 -17.85 -19.04 -75.18
CA ASP A 443 -17.11 -19.55 -74.03
C ASP A 443 -16.42 -20.90 -74.30
N GLN A 444 -17.01 -21.78 -75.12
CA GLN A 444 -16.39 -23.07 -75.47
C GLN A 444 -15.20 -22.88 -76.40
N VAL A 445 -15.31 -21.97 -77.37
CA VAL A 445 -14.24 -21.66 -78.33
C VAL A 445 -13.11 -20.91 -77.63
N GLU A 446 -13.43 -19.93 -76.78
CA GLU A 446 -12.45 -19.21 -75.97
C GLU A 446 -11.80 -20.13 -74.93
N ALA A 447 -12.54 -21.05 -74.31
CA ALA A 447 -11.97 -22.03 -73.38
C ALA A 447 -11.04 -23.02 -74.08
N GLU A 448 -11.33 -23.44 -75.31
CA GLU A 448 -10.44 -24.27 -76.12
C GLU A 448 -9.12 -23.52 -76.41
N VAL A 449 -9.20 -22.25 -76.83
CA VAL A 449 -8.05 -21.38 -77.09
C VAL A 449 -7.26 -21.10 -75.82
N ALA A 450 -7.93 -20.80 -74.70
CA ALA A 450 -7.31 -20.56 -73.41
C ALA A 450 -6.70 -21.84 -72.82
N ARG A 451 -7.32 -23.01 -73.01
CA ARG A 451 -6.77 -24.32 -72.61
C ARG A 451 -5.48 -24.60 -73.36
N LEU A 452 -5.44 -24.34 -74.67
CA LEU A 452 -4.24 -24.50 -75.49
C LEU A 452 -3.15 -23.48 -75.12
N LYS A 453 -3.50 -22.22 -74.86
CA LYS A 453 -2.56 -21.19 -74.37
C LYS A 453 -2.05 -21.51 -72.96
N ARG A 454 -2.90 -21.96 -72.04
CA ARG A 454 -2.50 -22.42 -70.70
C ARG A 454 -1.68 -23.69 -70.75
N GLN A 455 -1.97 -24.64 -71.64
CA GLN A 455 -1.09 -25.81 -71.84
C GLN A 455 0.29 -25.38 -72.32
N ARG A 456 0.37 -24.36 -73.18
CA ARG A 456 1.64 -23.75 -73.60
C ARG A 456 2.34 -23.01 -72.46
N ASP A 457 1.62 -22.22 -71.66
CA ASP A 457 2.19 -21.37 -70.62
C ASP A 457 2.48 -22.15 -69.31
N ALA A 458 1.72 -23.21 -69.02
CA ALA A 458 1.93 -24.13 -67.90
C ALA A 458 3.14 -25.05 -68.09
N LEU A 459 3.67 -25.17 -69.31
CA LEU A 459 4.99 -25.73 -69.52
C LEU A 459 6.10 -24.85 -68.92
N GLY A 460 5.78 -23.58 -68.57
CA GLY A 460 6.68 -22.63 -67.96
C GLY A 460 7.83 -22.22 -68.89
N ALA A 461 8.53 -21.14 -68.55
CA ALA A 461 9.85 -20.91 -69.15
C ALA A 461 10.79 -22.03 -68.67
N VAL A 462 11.59 -22.60 -69.56
CA VAL A 462 12.61 -23.59 -69.20
C VAL A 462 13.55 -22.93 -68.19
N ASN A 463 13.50 -23.37 -66.93
CA ASN A 463 14.38 -22.83 -65.88
C ASN A 463 15.79 -23.40 -66.05
N LEU A 464 16.61 -22.67 -66.80
CA LEU A 464 18.00 -23.03 -67.11
C LEU A 464 18.91 -23.03 -65.87
N ARG A 465 18.47 -22.49 -64.73
CA ARG A 465 19.20 -22.45 -63.44
C ARG A 465 18.71 -23.48 -62.41
N ALA A 466 17.68 -24.27 -62.74
CA ALA A 466 17.11 -25.24 -61.79
C ALA A 466 18.14 -26.24 -61.23
N GLU A 467 19.16 -26.60 -62.01
CA GLU A 467 20.21 -27.52 -61.56
C GLU A 467 21.25 -26.85 -60.65
N GLU A 468 21.43 -25.52 -60.74
CA GLU A 468 22.27 -24.74 -59.84
C GLU A 468 21.54 -24.46 -58.53
N ASP A 469 20.27 -24.04 -58.60
CA ASP A 469 19.43 -23.75 -57.43
C ASP A 469 19.21 -25.02 -56.58
N ALA A 470 19.03 -26.19 -57.23
CA ALA A 470 18.94 -27.47 -56.53
C ALA A 470 20.22 -27.81 -55.75
N LYS A 471 21.41 -27.50 -56.30
CA LYS A 471 22.68 -27.72 -55.59
C LYS A 471 22.86 -26.76 -54.41
N GLU A 472 22.40 -25.52 -54.55
CA GLU A 472 22.46 -24.52 -53.47
C GLU A 472 21.53 -24.90 -52.31
N VAL A 473 20.28 -25.28 -52.61
CA VAL A 473 19.32 -25.76 -51.61
C VAL A 473 19.78 -27.06 -50.96
N GLU A 474 20.41 -27.98 -51.70
CA GLU A 474 20.94 -29.22 -51.14
C GLU A 474 22.15 -28.99 -50.23
N ALA A 475 22.99 -27.99 -50.53
CA ALA A 475 24.07 -27.56 -49.65
C ALA A 475 23.53 -26.92 -48.35
N GLU A 476 22.53 -26.05 -48.45
CA GLU A 476 21.88 -25.43 -47.29
C GLU A 476 21.19 -26.49 -46.41
N HIS A 477 20.44 -27.40 -47.01
CA HIS A 477 19.80 -28.51 -46.31
C HIS A 477 20.83 -29.38 -45.59
N SER A 478 21.94 -29.71 -46.25
CA SER A 478 23.01 -30.52 -45.64
C SER A 478 23.65 -29.82 -44.43
N GLN A 479 23.83 -28.51 -44.49
CA GLN A 479 24.35 -27.71 -43.38
C GLN A 479 23.36 -27.68 -42.20
N LEU A 480 22.08 -27.43 -42.47
CA LEU A 480 21.04 -27.41 -41.44
C LEU A 480 20.87 -28.77 -40.75
N VAL A 481 20.98 -29.87 -41.49
CA VAL A 481 20.94 -31.23 -40.91
C VAL A 481 22.12 -31.47 -39.97
N LYS A 482 23.32 -30.99 -40.33
CA LYS A 482 24.51 -31.09 -39.49
C LYS A 482 24.35 -30.28 -38.20
N GLU A 483 23.92 -29.03 -38.31
CA GLU A 483 23.67 -28.16 -37.15
C GLU A 483 22.61 -28.75 -36.21
N LYS A 484 21.55 -29.35 -36.76
CA LYS A 484 20.53 -30.05 -35.98
C LYS A 484 21.13 -31.21 -35.18
N THR A 485 21.99 -32.01 -35.80
CA THR A 485 22.58 -33.19 -35.17
C THR A 485 23.54 -32.77 -34.05
N ASP A 486 24.35 -31.74 -34.27
CA ASP A 486 25.23 -31.17 -33.25
C ASP A 486 24.42 -30.64 -32.05
N LEU A 487 23.27 -30.00 -32.29
CA LEU A 487 22.37 -29.53 -31.23
C LEU A 487 21.77 -30.69 -30.42
N GLU A 488 21.33 -31.76 -31.09
CA GLU A 488 20.78 -32.95 -30.44
C GLU A 488 21.83 -33.64 -29.55
N GLU A 489 23.09 -33.71 -29.99
CA GLU A 489 24.20 -34.24 -29.18
C GLU A 489 24.54 -33.33 -27.98
N ALA A 490 24.53 -32.01 -28.17
CA ALA A 490 24.73 -31.05 -27.08
C ALA A 490 23.62 -31.18 -26.01
N ILE A 491 22.36 -31.30 -26.42
CA ILE A 491 21.22 -31.52 -25.51
C ILE A 491 21.39 -32.83 -24.73
N LYS A 492 21.80 -33.91 -25.40
CA LYS A 492 22.04 -35.21 -24.76
C LYS A 492 23.16 -35.13 -23.71
N THR A 493 24.25 -34.42 -24.04
CA THR A 493 25.39 -34.21 -23.14
C THR A 493 24.99 -33.40 -21.92
N LEU A 494 24.25 -32.30 -22.11
CA LEU A 494 23.74 -31.46 -21.02
C LEU A 494 22.81 -32.22 -20.08
N ARG A 495 21.86 -33.01 -20.63
CA ARG A 495 20.95 -33.83 -19.82
C ARG A 495 21.69 -34.89 -19.00
N SER A 496 22.72 -35.51 -19.58
CA SER A 496 23.58 -36.44 -18.85
C SER A 496 24.35 -35.75 -17.71
N GLY A 497 24.89 -34.55 -17.98
CA GLY A 497 25.56 -33.73 -16.97
C GLY A 497 24.64 -33.36 -15.81
N ILE A 498 23.42 -32.88 -16.10
CA ILE A 498 22.41 -32.56 -15.09
C ILE A 498 22.05 -33.78 -14.25
N SER A 499 21.86 -34.95 -14.87
CA SER A 499 21.54 -36.18 -14.15
C SER A 499 22.67 -36.61 -13.21
N SER A 500 23.93 -36.47 -13.63
CA SER A 500 25.09 -36.77 -12.78
C SER A 500 25.17 -35.81 -11.58
N LEU A 501 24.97 -34.52 -11.84
CA LEU A 501 25.05 -33.47 -10.83
C LEU A 501 23.90 -33.58 -9.81
N ASN A 502 22.68 -33.90 -10.25
CA ASN A 502 21.55 -34.16 -9.36
C ASN A 502 21.74 -35.44 -8.54
N ARG A 503 22.45 -36.46 -9.06
CA ARG A 503 22.77 -37.66 -8.28
C ARG A 503 23.77 -37.32 -7.17
N GLU A 504 24.83 -36.60 -7.51
CA GLU A 504 25.84 -36.15 -6.55
C GLU A 504 25.25 -35.18 -5.51
N GLY A 505 24.35 -34.28 -5.94
CA GLY A 505 23.63 -33.37 -5.05
C GLY A 505 22.74 -34.11 -4.05
N ARG A 506 21.98 -35.12 -4.50
CA ARG A 506 21.16 -35.96 -3.62
C ARG A 506 21.99 -36.71 -2.59
N GLU A 507 23.10 -37.30 -3.01
CA GLU A 507 24.00 -38.03 -2.11
C GLU A 507 24.58 -37.10 -1.04
N ARG A 508 25.13 -35.94 -1.44
CA ARG A 508 25.66 -34.95 -0.48
C ARG A 508 24.60 -34.41 0.47
N LEU A 509 23.40 -34.13 -0.03
CA LEU A 509 22.32 -33.61 0.80
C LEU A 509 21.88 -34.64 1.84
N LEU A 510 21.71 -35.90 1.44
CA LEU A 510 21.36 -36.98 2.37
C LEU A 510 22.45 -37.20 3.43
N THR A 511 23.72 -37.23 3.03
CA THR A 511 24.84 -37.35 3.98
C THR A 511 24.87 -36.18 4.97
N ALA A 512 24.71 -34.94 4.49
CA ALA A 512 24.65 -33.77 5.36
C ALA A 512 23.43 -33.80 6.29
N PHE A 513 22.26 -34.20 5.78
CA PHE A 513 21.03 -34.33 6.55
C PHE A 513 21.19 -35.36 7.68
N GLU A 514 21.72 -36.54 7.38
CA GLU A 514 21.98 -37.59 8.38
C GLU A 514 22.95 -37.09 9.47
N GLN A 515 24.05 -36.45 9.06
CA GLN A 515 25.04 -35.90 9.99
C GLN A 515 24.45 -34.81 10.89
N VAL A 516 23.65 -33.89 10.33
CA VAL A 516 22.96 -32.85 11.10
C VAL A 516 21.91 -33.45 12.03
N ASN A 517 21.16 -34.45 11.58
CA ASN A 517 20.14 -35.12 12.38
C ASN A 517 20.77 -35.84 13.58
N GLU A 518 21.87 -36.57 13.39
CA GLU A 518 22.60 -37.22 14.49
C GLU A 518 23.13 -36.20 15.51
N ASN A 519 23.76 -35.12 15.03
CA ASN A 519 24.26 -34.04 15.89
C ASN A 519 23.13 -33.36 16.67
N PHE A 520 22.03 -33.05 16.00
CA PHE A 520 20.84 -32.46 16.60
C PHE A 520 20.24 -33.37 17.68
N SER A 521 20.02 -34.65 17.37
CA SER A 521 19.50 -35.64 18.32
C SER A 521 20.40 -35.78 19.56
N HIS A 522 21.72 -35.72 19.39
CA HIS A 522 22.67 -35.81 20.48
C HIS A 522 22.67 -34.54 21.35
N LEU A 523 22.72 -33.36 20.73
CA LEU A 523 22.72 -32.08 21.45
C LEU A 523 21.42 -31.85 22.19
N PHE A 524 20.28 -32.20 21.59
CA PHE A 524 18.97 -32.12 22.22
C PHE A 524 18.90 -32.99 23.48
N ARG A 525 19.35 -34.25 23.39
CA ARG A 525 19.41 -35.17 24.54
C ARG A 525 20.28 -34.63 25.66
N HIS A 526 21.42 -34.04 25.32
CA HIS A 526 22.32 -33.45 26.29
C HIS A 526 21.69 -32.23 26.98
N LEU A 527 21.08 -31.33 26.20
CA LEU A 527 20.49 -30.08 26.68
C LEU A 527 19.29 -30.29 27.61
N PHE A 528 18.46 -31.30 27.34
CA PHE A 528 17.27 -31.60 28.14
C PHE A 528 17.49 -32.71 29.19
N GLY A 529 18.67 -33.33 29.24
CA GLY A 529 18.98 -34.45 30.15
C GLY A 529 18.17 -35.71 29.87
N GLY A 530 17.65 -35.87 28.65
CA GLY A 530 16.73 -36.91 28.21
C GLY A 530 15.83 -36.44 27.06
N GLY A 531 14.89 -37.28 26.62
CA GLY A 531 14.01 -37.00 25.47
C GLY A 531 14.62 -37.39 24.13
N GLU A 532 13.86 -37.23 23.05
CA GLU A 532 14.28 -37.56 21.68
C GLU A 532 13.88 -36.45 20.72
N ALA A 533 14.74 -36.13 19.75
CA ALA A 533 14.40 -35.22 18.67
C ALA A 533 15.05 -35.68 17.37
N ASN A 534 14.34 -35.53 16.27
CA ASN A 534 14.76 -35.96 14.94
C ASN A 534 14.18 -35.03 13.86
N LEU A 535 14.92 -34.92 12.76
CA LEU A 535 14.50 -34.22 11.56
C LEU A 535 13.81 -35.21 10.61
N VAL A 536 12.73 -34.79 9.98
CA VAL A 536 11.97 -35.61 9.02
C VAL A 536 11.80 -34.83 7.72
N LEU A 537 12.09 -35.48 6.59
CA LEU A 537 11.77 -34.95 5.27
C LEU A 537 10.28 -35.18 4.98
N VAL A 538 9.58 -34.11 4.60
CA VAL A 538 8.14 -34.09 4.33
C VAL A 538 7.86 -33.56 2.92
N GLU A 539 6.63 -33.71 2.44
CA GLU A 539 6.12 -33.17 1.15
C GLU A 539 6.58 -33.83 -0.15
N SER A 540 7.78 -34.44 -0.23
CA SER A 540 8.25 -35.10 -1.45
C SER A 540 9.15 -36.32 -1.18
N ASP A 541 9.17 -37.28 -2.12
CA ASP A 541 10.09 -38.42 -2.11
C ASP A 541 11.49 -38.05 -2.64
N ASP A 542 11.64 -36.93 -3.37
CA ASP A 542 12.97 -36.42 -3.79
C ASP A 542 13.55 -35.52 -2.69
N PRO A 543 14.71 -35.88 -2.10
CA PRO A 543 15.36 -35.08 -1.07
C PRO A 543 15.67 -33.64 -1.49
N LEU A 544 15.86 -33.36 -2.79
CA LEU A 544 16.12 -32.00 -3.28
C LEU A 544 14.88 -31.09 -3.28
N GLU A 545 13.69 -31.67 -3.23
CA GLU A 545 12.41 -30.95 -3.29
C GLU A 545 11.59 -31.09 -1.99
N ALA A 546 12.05 -31.89 -1.03
CA ALA A 546 11.36 -32.15 0.22
C ALA A 546 11.52 -30.99 1.23
N GLY A 547 10.43 -30.69 1.95
CA GLY A 547 10.44 -29.82 3.12
C GLY A 547 11.06 -30.52 4.34
N LEU A 548 11.44 -29.74 5.37
CA LEU A 548 12.05 -30.27 6.60
C LEU A 548 11.20 -29.92 7.81
N GLU A 549 10.81 -30.93 8.58
CA GLU A 549 10.03 -30.77 9.81
C GLU A 549 10.81 -31.28 11.03
N ILE A 550 10.71 -30.54 12.14
CA ILE A 550 11.41 -30.83 13.39
C ILE A 550 10.46 -31.55 14.33
N MET A 551 10.75 -32.81 14.61
CA MET A 551 9.99 -33.64 15.54
C MET A 551 10.77 -33.75 16.85
N CYS A 552 10.13 -33.39 17.96
CA CYS A 552 10.81 -33.34 19.25
C CYS A 552 9.90 -33.81 20.39
N GLN A 553 10.53 -34.48 21.35
CA GLN A 553 9.90 -35.07 22.51
C GLN A 553 10.74 -34.74 23.76
N PRO A 554 10.46 -33.61 24.43
CA PRO A 554 11.05 -33.30 25.73
C PRO A 554 10.71 -34.37 26.77
N PRO A 555 11.54 -34.55 27.82
CA PRO A 555 11.32 -35.57 28.85
C PRO A 555 9.94 -35.41 29.51
N GLY A 556 9.10 -36.46 29.42
CA GLY A 556 7.75 -36.49 30.00
C GLY A 556 6.63 -35.95 29.10
N LYS A 557 6.92 -35.47 27.88
CA LYS A 557 5.92 -35.03 26.89
C LYS A 557 5.82 -36.01 25.71
N LYS A 558 4.75 -35.89 24.92
CA LYS A 558 4.57 -36.65 23.67
C LYS A 558 5.34 -35.99 22.52
N LEU A 559 5.65 -36.77 21.48
CA LEU A 559 6.24 -36.27 20.24
C LEU A 559 5.35 -35.19 19.62
N SER A 560 5.92 -34.02 19.36
CA SER A 560 5.20 -32.86 18.81
C SER A 560 6.09 -32.04 17.89
N THR A 561 5.47 -31.27 17.00
CA THR A 561 6.16 -30.30 16.14
C THR A 561 6.63 -29.10 16.93
N LEU A 562 7.69 -28.42 16.47
CA LEU A 562 8.31 -27.28 17.16
C LEU A 562 7.29 -26.20 17.57
N SER A 563 6.30 -25.91 16.71
CA SER A 563 5.28 -24.88 16.95
C SER A 563 4.38 -25.13 18.16
N LEU A 564 4.33 -26.36 18.68
CA LEU A 564 3.46 -26.76 19.79
C LEU A 564 4.18 -26.78 21.16
N LEU A 565 5.46 -26.42 21.21
CA LEU A 565 6.26 -26.35 22.44
C LEU A 565 6.14 -25.00 23.19
N SER A 566 6.54 -24.97 24.46
CA SER A 566 6.64 -23.72 25.25
C SER A 566 7.74 -22.80 24.69
N GLY A 567 7.61 -21.48 24.79
CA GLY A 567 8.56 -20.52 24.20
C GLY A 567 10.04 -20.72 24.62
N GLY A 568 10.30 -21.11 25.86
CA GLY A 568 11.65 -21.48 26.32
C GLY A 568 12.16 -22.80 25.73
N GLU A 569 11.28 -23.80 25.59
CA GLU A 569 11.60 -25.10 24.97
C GLU A 569 11.83 -24.96 23.46
N GLN A 570 11.05 -24.10 22.78
CA GLN A 570 11.24 -23.76 21.37
C GLN A 570 12.61 -23.14 21.13
N THR A 571 12.98 -22.15 21.96
CA THR A 571 14.27 -21.47 21.84
C THR A 571 15.43 -22.45 22.03
N LEU A 572 15.38 -23.29 23.05
CA LEU A 572 16.42 -24.30 23.30
C LEU A 572 16.49 -25.36 22.19
N THR A 573 15.35 -25.79 21.66
CA THR A 573 15.30 -26.76 20.56
C THR A 573 15.86 -26.16 19.27
N ALA A 574 15.53 -24.91 18.97
CA ALA A 574 16.06 -24.18 17.83
C ALA A 574 17.58 -23.97 17.97
N LEU A 575 18.06 -23.58 19.15
CA LEU A 575 19.50 -23.49 19.45
C LEU A 575 20.19 -24.83 19.23
N ALA A 576 19.64 -25.94 19.73
CA ALA A 576 20.21 -27.28 19.53
C ALA A 576 20.31 -27.65 18.04
N LEU A 577 19.37 -27.22 17.19
CA LEU A 577 19.43 -27.44 15.74
C LEU A 577 20.49 -26.57 15.08
N ILE A 578 20.52 -25.27 15.37
CA ILE A 578 21.53 -24.34 14.83
C ILE A 578 22.93 -24.87 15.15
N PHE A 579 23.13 -25.30 16.38
CA PHE A 579 24.37 -25.91 16.85
C PHE A 579 24.64 -27.30 16.24
N GLY A 580 23.61 -28.09 15.97
CA GLY A 580 23.73 -29.38 15.27
C GLY A 580 24.18 -29.22 13.81
N VAL A 581 23.66 -28.19 13.13
CA VAL A 581 24.13 -27.77 11.79
C VAL A 581 25.56 -27.27 11.87
N PHE A 582 25.87 -26.45 12.88
CA PHE A 582 27.21 -25.92 13.09
C PHE A 582 28.27 -27.02 13.29
N LEU A 583 27.95 -28.10 13.98
CA LEU A 583 28.86 -29.24 14.15
C LEU A 583 29.13 -30.03 12.87
N ALA A 584 28.22 -30.00 11.89
CA ALA A 584 28.44 -30.67 10.60
C ALA A 584 29.54 -29.96 9.79
N ASN A 585 29.68 -28.63 9.94
CA ASN A 585 30.74 -27.85 9.34
C ASN A 585 31.16 -26.69 10.27
N PRO A 586 32.09 -26.93 11.22
CA PRO A 586 32.41 -25.95 12.26
C PRO A 586 33.12 -24.73 11.68
N ALA A 587 32.56 -23.54 11.93
CA ALA A 587 33.19 -22.28 11.58
C ALA A 587 34.25 -21.87 12.64
N PRO A 588 35.30 -21.14 12.27
CA PRO A 588 36.34 -20.74 13.23
C PRO A 588 35.86 -19.75 14.30
N ILE A 589 34.78 -19.01 14.04
CA ILE A 589 34.19 -18.02 14.95
C ILE A 589 32.67 -18.15 14.92
N CYS A 590 32.04 -18.14 16.09
CA CYS A 590 30.58 -18.10 16.26
C CYS A 590 30.21 -16.90 17.15
N VAL A 591 29.33 -16.04 16.66
CA VAL A 591 28.85 -14.84 17.38
C VAL A 591 27.40 -15.05 17.78
N LEU A 592 27.09 -14.90 19.07
CA LEU A 592 25.75 -15.06 19.62
C LEU A 592 25.34 -13.74 20.29
N ASP A 593 24.26 -13.12 19.80
CA ASP A 593 23.78 -11.83 20.28
C ASP A 593 22.44 -12.00 21.00
N GLU A 594 22.42 -11.73 22.32
CA GLU A 594 21.26 -11.80 23.22
C GLU A 594 20.43 -13.09 23.14
N VAL A 595 21.06 -14.21 22.78
CA VAL A 595 20.39 -15.52 22.62
C VAL A 595 19.81 -16.08 23.92
N ASP A 596 20.25 -15.56 25.06
CA ASP A 596 19.82 -15.93 26.41
C ASP A 596 18.70 -15.03 26.96
N ALA A 597 18.31 -13.96 26.27
CA ALA A 597 17.22 -13.06 26.68
C ALA A 597 15.85 -13.74 26.90
N PRO A 598 15.42 -14.76 26.12
CA PRO A 598 14.15 -15.45 26.35
C PRO A 598 14.26 -16.67 27.29
N LEU A 599 15.43 -16.93 27.88
CA LEU A 599 15.68 -18.10 28.74
C LEU A 599 15.58 -17.73 30.23
N ASP A 600 15.16 -18.68 31.06
CA ASP A 600 15.23 -18.56 32.53
C ASP A 600 16.59 -19.05 33.06
N ASP A 601 16.92 -18.74 34.32
CA ASP A 601 18.22 -19.08 34.94
C ASP A 601 18.61 -20.57 34.78
N ALA A 602 17.61 -21.46 34.86
CA ALA A 602 17.81 -22.90 34.70
C ALA A 602 18.18 -23.29 33.25
N ASN A 603 17.52 -22.69 32.26
CA ASN A 603 17.79 -22.94 30.85
C ASN A 603 19.04 -22.20 30.34
N VAL A 604 19.38 -21.04 30.92
CA VAL A 604 20.66 -20.36 30.68
C VAL A 604 21.82 -21.24 31.15
N THR A 605 21.68 -21.92 32.29
CA THR A 605 22.71 -22.87 32.76
C THR A 605 22.92 -24.00 31.74
N ARG A 606 21.83 -24.58 31.21
CA ARG A 606 21.89 -25.63 30.17
C ARG A 606 22.51 -25.14 28.87
N PHE A 607 22.23 -23.90 28.49
CA PHE A 607 22.85 -23.25 27.33
C PHE A 607 24.36 -23.07 27.53
N CYS A 608 24.81 -22.62 28.71
CA CYS A 608 26.22 -22.54 29.06
C CYS A 608 26.91 -23.92 29.06
N ASP A 609 26.26 -24.97 29.59
CA ASP A 609 26.78 -26.34 29.55
C ASP A 609 26.94 -26.86 28.11
N LEU A 610 26.01 -26.50 27.22
CA LEU A 610 26.09 -26.83 25.79
C LEU A 610 27.26 -26.10 25.11
N LEU A 611 27.49 -24.82 25.43
CA LEU A 611 28.65 -24.07 24.94
C LEU A 611 29.97 -24.67 25.42
N ASP A 612 30.03 -25.09 26.69
CA ASP A 612 31.20 -25.77 27.26
C ASP A 612 31.48 -27.08 26.50
N GLU A 613 30.44 -27.87 26.18
CA GLU A 613 30.57 -29.09 25.39
C GLU A 613 31.00 -28.81 23.94
N MET A 614 30.54 -27.71 23.34
CA MET A 614 30.96 -27.29 22.00
C MET A 614 32.42 -26.85 21.93
N CYS A 615 32.87 -26.08 22.92
CA CYS A 615 34.27 -25.69 23.09
C CYS A 615 35.20 -26.90 23.30
N ARG A 616 34.69 -28.02 23.85
CA ARG A 616 35.46 -29.27 23.97
C ARG A 616 35.55 -30.05 22.66
N ARG A 617 34.47 -30.05 21.87
CA ARG A 617 34.38 -30.84 20.63
C ARG A 617 34.97 -30.12 19.41
N THR A 618 35.03 -28.79 19.43
CA THR A 618 35.47 -27.98 18.29
C THR A 618 36.48 -26.92 18.71
N GLU A 619 37.33 -26.48 17.77
CA GLU A 619 38.26 -25.36 17.98
C GLU A 619 37.59 -23.99 17.75
N THR A 620 36.25 -23.94 17.81
CA THR A 620 35.45 -22.73 17.53
C THR A 620 35.62 -21.69 18.63
N ARG A 621 35.82 -20.43 18.25
CA ARG A 621 35.78 -19.31 19.18
C ARG A 621 34.38 -18.72 19.29
N PHE A 622 33.79 -18.79 20.48
CA PHE A 622 32.49 -18.19 20.78
C PHE A 622 32.66 -16.74 21.28
N LEU A 623 31.93 -15.81 20.67
CA LEU A 623 31.77 -14.44 21.12
C LEU A 623 30.30 -14.24 21.48
N ILE A 624 30.01 -13.94 22.75
CA ILE A 624 28.64 -13.81 23.25
C ILE A 624 28.42 -12.38 23.72
N ILE A 625 27.35 -11.76 23.21
CA ILE A 625 26.85 -10.45 23.64
C ILE A 625 25.61 -10.73 24.50
N THR A 626 25.68 -10.37 25.77
CA THR A 626 24.62 -10.66 26.74
C THR A 626 24.63 -9.67 27.89
N HIS A 627 23.50 -9.49 28.56
CA HIS A 627 23.36 -8.81 29.84
C HIS A 627 23.08 -9.79 31.01
N HIS A 628 23.02 -11.10 30.75
CA HIS A 628 22.64 -12.13 31.72
C HIS A 628 23.81 -12.54 32.63
N ALA A 629 23.64 -12.36 33.94
CA ALA A 629 24.71 -12.56 34.93
C ALA A 629 25.27 -14.00 34.94
N VAL A 630 24.41 -15.02 34.77
CA VAL A 630 24.83 -16.44 34.74
C VAL A 630 25.73 -16.74 33.55
N THR A 631 25.39 -16.21 32.36
CA THR A 631 26.19 -16.38 31.15
C THR A 631 27.54 -15.69 31.31
N MET A 632 27.56 -14.44 31.80
CA MET A 632 28.79 -13.69 32.06
C MET A 632 29.74 -14.40 33.03
N ALA A 633 29.21 -15.03 34.07
CA ALA A 633 30.01 -15.73 35.08
C ALA A 633 30.69 -17.00 34.55
N ARG A 634 30.20 -17.58 33.46
CA ARG A 634 30.74 -18.82 32.85
C ARG A 634 31.70 -18.55 31.67
N MET A 635 31.99 -17.28 31.35
CA MET A 635 32.90 -16.93 30.26
C MET A 635 34.36 -16.83 30.71
N ASP A 636 35.29 -17.08 29.79
CA ASP A 636 36.73 -16.95 30.07
C ASP A 636 37.20 -15.49 30.23
N ARG A 637 36.62 -14.58 29.45
CA ARG A 637 37.00 -13.16 29.40
C ARG A 637 35.79 -12.30 29.08
N LEU A 638 35.63 -11.21 29.83
CA LEU A 638 34.56 -10.25 29.62
C LEU A 638 35.08 -8.99 28.95
N PHE A 639 34.32 -8.49 27.98
CA PHE A 639 34.54 -7.18 27.36
C PHE A 639 33.30 -6.32 27.65
N GLY A 640 33.49 -5.26 28.43
CA GLY A 640 32.46 -4.26 28.69
C GLY A 640 32.62 -3.09 27.73
N VAL A 641 31.50 -2.51 27.29
CA VAL A 641 31.49 -1.24 26.56
C VAL A 641 31.01 -0.17 27.53
N THR A 642 31.81 0.87 27.72
CA THR A 642 31.48 2.02 28.58
C THR A 642 31.57 3.32 27.79
N MET A 643 30.74 4.30 28.13
CA MET A 643 30.79 5.64 27.55
C MET A 643 31.32 6.61 28.61
N GLN A 644 32.65 6.82 28.62
CA GLN A 644 33.27 7.82 29.51
C GLN A 644 32.99 9.24 29.03
N GLU A 645 32.82 9.43 27.72
CA GLU A 645 32.41 10.68 27.09
C GLU A 645 31.12 10.46 26.28
N GLN A 646 30.23 11.46 26.26
CA GLN A 646 28.94 11.34 25.58
C GLN A 646 29.15 11.19 24.06
N GLY A 647 28.82 10.03 23.51
CA GLY A 647 28.95 9.71 22.08
C GLY A 647 30.22 8.93 21.69
N VAL A 648 31.11 8.61 22.64
CA VAL A 648 32.30 7.78 22.39
C VAL A 648 32.27 6.52 23.26
N SER A 649 32.02 5.38 22.61
CA SER A 649 32.07 4.06 23.26
C SER A 649 33.50 3.55 23.36
N GLN A 650 33.95 3.24 24.58
CA GLN A 650 35.26 2.68 24.87
C GLN A 650 35.13 1.24 25.37
N LEU A 651 35.99 0.35 24.86
CA LEU A 651 36.05 -1.04 25.28
C LEU A 651 36.93 -1.19 26.53
N VAL A 652 36.38 -1.81 27.58
CA VAL A 652 37.11 -2.26 28.76
C VAL A 652 37.10 -3.78 28.80
N SER A 653 38.18 -4.42 29.25
CA SER A 653 38.25 -5.89 29.31
C SER A 653 38.68 -6.37 30.68
N VAL A 654 38.03 -7.43 31.18
CA VAL A 654 38.37 -8.11 32.43
C VAL A 654 38.61 -9.59 32.12
N ASP A 655 39.73 -10.13 32.57
CA ASP A 655 40.09 -11.55 32.44
C ASP A 655 39.63 -12.28 33.72
N LEU A 656 38.55 -13.05 33.62
CA LEU A 656 37.91 -13.68 34.77
C LEU A 656 38.79 -14.78 35.38
N LYS A 657 39.52 -15.54 34.53
CA LYS A 657 40.47 -16.57 34.98
C LYS A 657 41.63 -15.98 35.81
N LYS A 658 42.11 -14.78 35.47
CA LYS A 658 43.11 -14.07 36.27
C LYS A 658 42.54 -13.46 37.54
N ALA A 659 41.29 -12.99 37.51
CA ALA A 659 40.64 -12.41 38.68
C ALA A 659 40.36 -13.46 39.78
N GLU A 660 39.94 -14.68 39.42
CA GLU A 660 39.77 -15.78 40.38
C GLU A 660 41.08 -16.18 41.06
N GLN A 661 42.20 -16.18 40.32
CA GLN A 661 43.54 -16.48 40.86
C GLN A 661 44.11 -15.40 41.78
N MET A 662 43.56 -14.19 41.79
CA MET A 662 43.97 -13.08 42.67
C MET A 662 43.13 -12.98 43.95
N VAL A 663 41.99 -13.66 44.01
CA VAL A 663 41.04 -13.66 45.13
C VAL A 663 41.11 -14.96 45.95
N ALA A 664 41.60 -16.05 45.36
CA ALA A 664 42.00 -17.29 46.04
C ALA A 664 43.42 -17.18 46.64
#